data_AF-A0A6S6UDX2-F1
#
_entry.id   AF-A0A6S6UDX2-F1
#
_cell.length_a   1.000
_cell.length_b   1.000
_cell.length_c   1.000
_cell.angle_alpha   90.00
_cell.angle_beta   90.00
_cell.angle_gamma   90.00
#
_symmetry.space_group_name_H-M   'P 1'
#
loop_
_entity.id
_entity.type
_entity.pdbx_description
1 polymer ?
#
loop_
_entity_poly.entity_id
_entity_poly.type
_entity_poly.pdbx_seq_one_letter_code
_entity_poly.pdbx_strand_id
1 'polypeptide(L)'
;MNSNRPFLFTFLLGITLLMPSLMQAQLVNMEVTWQEFLGNQKTSNVSKLVKPEKSQPANYIKYSLMYANSYFCADNIVSADKMMREIESIGTTVQDRIPGFKERYELMKVKIKAYKDLLPIWQRFLADKSSITRKDIAAVPEAKKVCEKGTLCKFFYMTSHAYYCEANLTEARNQFENRVLKLAKTSFDPKNVEGLSEEIEMMKLVWAGIDELNPVWSKYIETDQSPGFATEIPVIGCYTVPNIKVCILRAAADFCNTGSEMLAKIKELQASMSHDVPGDVADKIAWLEAAVNKSDKGLANLNAVWAKFTPKEQLPSGATYDHVFICDRSAEVKAYLMDGLSDPCLEGQNALDSIARIRKDHKPNLDDVTTSKLKKLTNLVKNEAAEISKLNSAWEDFLPDNKLSSKAEFGYEYCDKAAVAKAYTMDGILNICERGQQRLDDLEKLTAEYSPKLDAKTTAKIDFLQKEVDRLATEAEDLKKAWEYLLANKEVSKDLEYEHEFRCNREGDVQSHLLDGFTNPCQSGQYALDEVQKVMDKHKPTLTATTQAQLDKLTARLKNEHKNLAQLNKTWEDFVPDDKLSSKLDIVFEYCDKIAQARSYIIDGTVNFCDKGEQRVKDIYKLREDYLLTLDDGTEKKLENLENKVKQRAKDLVDLGTAWDLYVATDTIMSWTEGYPLADTIVRDQIRLVDFYCDKIAQTKSWAIKGLLDPCEKGEGYLTKIRSLKSKHALSYEKDLACQIHRLEGKVYQCKYWTLVQEARRVTHLERETFGPKSAKVMYGELNSDKLPCETTVEYEPLGFIGVRYTVAPHLCQKTNLAKMGDPEYYKKIATWVDNEVLSKYCESNMRCKEDFFIYLEGHTDGYRFSGRKYDQSLDVPEGTPYTHFMGKKDGTVDTLQKATRHITRELKSNMELGIARAWTVKAQLDFMNVPITIGAYEHPETEKGGEFRKIDIELNITNLLLDFYEKTLNRLVKESGIGNRPSTGC
;
A
#
# COMPACT_ATOMS: atom_id res chain seq x y z
N MET A 1 95.54 -37.88 -32.03
CA MET A 1 96.97 -38.23 -31.89
C MET A 1 97.19 -38.87 -30.52
N ASN A 2 98.05 -39.88 -30.45
CA ASN A 2 98.84 -40.50 -29.35
C ASN A 2 98.83 -39.83 -27.93
N SER A 3 99.07 -40.48 -26.77
CA SER A 3 99.37 -41.88 -26.32
C SER A 3 99.75 -41.82 -24.79
N ASN A 4 99.55 -42.75 -23.83
CA ASN A 4 98.96 -44.11 -23.77
C ASN A 4 98.47 -44.51 -22.33
N ARG A 5 98.22 -45.82 -22.12
CA ARG A 5 98.03 -46.63 -20.88
C ARG A 5 99.33 -46.78 -20.03
N PRO A 6 99.39 -47.45 -18.83
CA PRO A 6 98.97 -48.86 -18.50
C PRO A 6 97.77 -48.95 -17.52
N PHE A 7 96.84 -49.93 -17.57
CA PHE A 7 96.90 -51.39 -17.26
C PHE A 7 97.10 -51.73 -15.76
N LEU A 8 96.10 -52.20 -14.98
CA LEU A 8 95.39 -53.52 -14.90
C LEU A 8 96.19 -54.64 -14.19
N PHE A 9 95.68 -55.20 -13.08
CA PHE A 9 95.36 -56.64 -12.92
C PHE A 9 94.61 -57.01 -11.60
N THR A 10 93.34 -57.37 -11.76
CA THR A 10 92.51 -58.43 -11.14
C THR A 10 92.87 -59.17 -9.81
N PHE A 11 91.84 -59.27 -8.94
CA PHE A 11 91.26 -60.49 -8.29
C PHE A 11 91.64 -61.01 -6.87
N LEU A 12 90.56 -61.39 -6.15
CA LEU A 12 90.37 -62.42 -5.09
C LEU A 12 90.89 -62.29 -3.63
N LEU A 13 90.00 -62.75 -2.72
CA LEU A 13 90.20 -63.35 -1.38
C LEU A 13 90.75 -62.49 -0.22
N GLY A 14 90.29 -62.82 1.01
CA GLY A 14 90.84 -62.30 2.28
C GLY A 14 89.81 -61.78 3.29
N ILE A 15 89.00 -62.66 3.89
CA ILE A 15 88.13 -62.29 5.02
C ILE A 15 88.95 -62.18 6.32
N THR A 16 88.56 -61.24 7.18
CA THR A 16 89.04 -61.01 8.57
C THR A 16 90.54 -60.73 8.78
N LEU A 17 90.86 -59.46 9.02
CA LEU A 17 91.71 -59.08 10.14
C LEU A 17 90.92 -58.09 11.01
N LEU A 18 90.68 -58.44 12.27
CA LEU A 18 89.80 -57.73 13.20
C LEU A 18 90.60 -56.87 14.17
N MET A 19 90.43 -55.54 14.11
CA MET A 19 90.12 -54.66 15.24
C MET A 19 90.00 -53.19 14.76
N PRO A 20 89.06 -52.37 15.30
CA PRO A 20 88.79 -51.04 14.76
C PRO A 20 89.53 -49.92 15.48
N SER A 21 90.01 -48.94 14.73
CA SER A 21 90.18 -47.56 15.22
C SER A 21 89.07 -46.68 14.64
N LEU A 22 88.12 -46.30 15.49
CA LEU A 22 87.00 -45.44 15.10
C LEU A 22 87.50 -44.01 14.83
N MET A 23 87.64 -43.63 13.56
CA MET A 23 87.85 -42.22 13.21
C MET A 23 86.58 -41.40 13.49
N GLN A 24 86.77 -40.22 14.07
CA GLN A 24 85.67 -39.37 14.50
C GLN A 24 84.96 -38.73 13.31
N ALA A 25 83.70 -39.10 13.07
CA ALA A 25 82.80 -38.27 12.29
C ALA A 25 82.57 -36.94 13.04
N GLN A 26 82.81 -35.80 12.38
CA GLN A 26 82.51 -34.48 12.93
C GLN A 26 80.99 -34.32 13.07
N LEU A 27 80.46 -34.62 14.26
CA LEU A 27 79.06 -34.38 14.61
C LEU A 27 78.77 -32.87 14.50
N VAL A 28 77.89 -32.50 13.56
CA VAL A 28 77.40 -31.13 13.42
C VAL A 28 76.69 -30.74 14.72
N ASN A 29 77.30 -29.82 15.47
CA ASN A 29 76.84 -29.50 16.81
C ASN A 29 75.52 -28.72 16.75
N MET A 30 74.47 -29.30 17.36
CA MET A 30 73.13 -28.72 17.48
C MET A 30 73.14 -27.27 17.98
N GLU A 31 74.02 -26.95 18.93
CA GLU A 31 74.11 -25.58 19.47
C GLU A 31 74.75 -24.61 18.47
N VAL A 32 75.79 -25.02 17.75
CA VAL A 32 76.43 -24.16 16.74
C VAL A 32 75.45 -23.85 15.61
N THR A 33 74.76 -24.86 15.09
CA THR A 33 73.73 -24.66 14.05
C THR A 33 72.52 -23.88 14.56
N TRP A 34 72.18 -24.01 15.85
CA TRP A 34 71.17 -23.17 16.49
C TRP A 34 71.57 -21.69 16.51
N GLN A 35 72.79 -21.37 16.97
CA GLN A 35 73.30 -19.99 16.97
C GLN A 35 73.42 -19.42 15.54
N GLU A 36 73.85 -20.23 14.56
CA GLU A 36 73.81 -19.85 13.14
C GLU A 36 72.39 -19.49 12.68
N PHE A 37 71.37 -20.27 13.07
CA PHE A 37 69.95 -20.02 12.74
C PHE A 37 69.36 -18.80 13.48
N LEU A 38 69.84 -18.50 14.70
CA LEU A 38 69.53 -17.26 15.41
C LEU A 38 70.10 -16.03 14.68
N GLY A 39 71.23 -16.15 13.99
CA GLY A 39 71.72 -15.13 13.06
C GLY A 39 70.94 -15.10 11.73
N ASN A 40 70.98 -16.21 10.99
CA ASN A 40 70.49 -16.32 9.61
C ASN A 40 69.57 -17.54 9.42
N GLN A 41 68.31 -17.31 9.08
CA GLN A 41 67.32 -18.39 8.88
C GLN A 41 67.54 -19.24 7.62
N LYS A 42 68.60 -19.00 6.84
CA LYS A 42 69.00 -19.78 5.65
C LYS A 42 70.23 -20.68 5.90
N THR A 43 70.55 -21.01 7.15
CA THR A 43 71.68 -21.87 7.53
C THR A 43 71.68 -23.21 6.80
N SER A 44 72.68 -23.42 5.94
CA SER A 44 72.83 -24.63 5.11
C SER A 44 73.24 -25.89 5.90
N ASN A 45 73.67 -25.73 7.16
CA ASN A 45 74.05 -26.84 8.04
C ASN A 45 72.83 -27.58 8.64
N VAL A 46 71.63 -26.97 8.62
CA VAL A 46 70.41 -27.57 9.22
C VAL A 46 70.12 -28.96 8.65
N SER A 47 70.25 -29.15 7.33
CA SER A 47 69.96 -30.42 6.64
C SER A 47 70.90 -31.58 6.99
N LYS A 48 71.98 -31.31 7.73
CA LYS A 48 72.98 -32.28 8.19
C LYS A 48 72.81 -32.67 9.66
N LEU A 49 71.83 -32.11 10.37
CA LEU A 49 71.57 -32.45 11.77
C LEU A 49 70.94 -33.84 11.88
N VAL A 50 71.47 -34.66 12.79
CA VAL A 50 70.80 -35.90 13.20
C VAL A 50 69.58 -35.54 14.04
N LYS A 51 68.42 -36.13 13.75
CA LYS A 51 67.18 -35.90 14.51
C LYS A 51 67.36 -36.38 15.97
N PRO A 52 67.19 -35.51 16.99
CA PRO A 52 67.22 -35.93 18.38
C PRO A 52 66.07 -36.86 18.77
N GLU A 53 66.24 -37.58 19.88
CA GLU A 53 65.14 -38.28 20.53
C GLU A 53 64.20 -37.31 21.28
N LYS A 54 62.93 -37.71 21.49
CA LYS A 54 61.99 -36.96 22.34
C LYS A 54 62.40 -36.91 23.81
N SER A 55 63.29 -37.81 24.25
CA SER A 55 63.96 -37.79 25.56
C SER A 55 64.85 -36.55 25.77
N GLN A 56 65.24 -35.85 24.71
CA GLN A 56 66.04 -34.62 24.74
C GLN A 56 65.20 -33.40 24.29
N PRO A 57 64.15 -33.01 25.04
CA PRO A 57 63.10 -32.12 24.53
C PRO A 57 63.64 -30.76 24.03
N ALA A 58 64.66 -30.19 24.67
CA ALA A 58 65.26 -28.92 24.25
C ALA A 58 65.97 -29.01 22.88
N ASN A 59 66.73 -30.09 22.63
CA ASN A 59 67.35 -30.33 21.33
C ASN A 59 66.29 -30.69 20.28
N TYR A 60 65.26 -31.45 20.67
CA TYR A 60 64.17 -31.86 19.81
C TYR A 60 63.40 -30.65 19.25
N ILE A 61 63.03 -29.68 20.10
CA ILE A 61 62.31 -28.49 19.61
C ILE A 61 63.21 -27.57 18.77
N LYS A 62 64.51 -27.43 19.09
CA LYS A 62 65.48 -26.71 18.23
C LYS A 62 65.53 -27.32 16.83
N TYR A 63 65.73 -28.63 16.74
CA TYR A 63 65.71 -29.38 15.48
C TYR A 63 64.40 -29.15 14.73
N SER A 64 63.26 -29.35 15.39
CA SER A 64 61.94 -29.20 14.77
C SER A 64 61.70 -27.78 14.24
N LEU A 65 62.12 -26.72 14.95
CA LEU A 65 61.93 -25.35 14.50
C LEU A 65 62.82 -25.00 13.29
N MET A 66 64.08 -25.43 13.31
CA MET A 66 64.98 -25.25 12.16
C MET A 66 64.46 -26.00 10.92
N TYR A 67 63.97 -27.23 11.09
CA TYR A 67 63.36 -28.00 10.00
C TYR A 67 61.98 -27.46 9.59
N ALA A 68 61.17 -26.91 10.49
CA ALA A 68 59.90 -26.25 10.14
C ALA A 68 60.14 -25.09 9.16
N ASN A 69 61.12 -24.23 9.48
CA ASN A 69 61.55 -23.17 8.57
C ASN A 69 62.15 -23.73 7.27
N SER A 70 63.00 -24.76 7.34
CA SER A 70 63.62 -25.35 6.14
C SER A 70 62.61 -25.99 5.19
N TYR A 71 61.60 -26.71 5.70
CA TYR A 71 60.53 -27.31 4.90
C TYR A 71 59.62 -26.23 4.30
N PHE A 72 59.28 -25.19 5.08
CA PHE A 72 58.46 -24.07 4.60
C PHE A 72 59.19 -23.25 3.52
N CYS A 73 60.48 -22.96 3.66
CA CYS A 73 61.27 -22.32 2.60
C CYS A 73 61.48 -23.20 1.35
N ALA A 74 61.09 -24.48 1.40
CA ALA A 74 61.14 -25.45 0.32
C ALA A 74 59.73 -25.89 -0.16
N ASP A 75 58.69 -25.10 0.14
CA ASP A 75 57.28 -25.33 -0.24
C ASP A 75 56.68 -26.67 0.26
N ASN A 76 57.28 -27.27 1.29
CA ASN A 76 56.76 -28.46 1.96
C ASN A 76 55.99 -28.08 3.23
N ILE A 77 54.86 -27.42 3.03
CA ILE A 77 53.97 -26.92 4.10
C ILE A 77 53.54 -28.04 5.05
N VAL A 78 53.25 -29.23 4.52
CA VAL A 78 52.80 -30.39 5.32
C VAL A 78 53.87 -30.84 6.32
N SER A 79 55.14 -30.87 5.91
CA SER A 79 56.24 -31.17 6.83
C SER A 79 56.55 -30.01 7.78
N ALA A 80 56.37 -28.76 7.35
CA ALA A 80 56.50 -27.61 8.23
C ALA A 80 55.45 -27.62 9.36
N ASP A 81 54.17 -27.74 9.03
CA ASP A 81 53.05 -27.86 9.99
C ASP A 81 53.17 -29.11 10.86
N LYS A 82 53.79 -30.20 10.38
CA LYS A 82 54.12 -31.36 11.22
C LYS A 82 55.16 -31.01 12.28
N MET A 83 56.24 -30.33 11.89
CA MET A 83 57.29 -29.92 12.84
C MET A 83 56.82 -28.86 13.84
N MET A 84 55.90 -27.97 13.47
CA MET A 84 55.28 -27.03 14.41
C MET A 84 54.44 -27.76 15.47
N ARG A 85 53.60 -28.73 15.07
CA ARG A 85 52.82 -29.56 16.02
C ARG A 85 53.69 -30.42 16.93
N GLU A 86 54.86 -30.87 16.45
CA GLU A 86 55.85 -31.55 17.29
C GLU A 86 56.41 -30.62 18.39
N ILE A 87 56.62 -29.32 18.12
CA ILE A 87 57.02 -28.31 19.13
C ILE A 87 55.89 -28.04 20.13
N GLU A 88 54.65 -27.91 19.64
CA GLU A 88 53.45 -27.70 20.47
C GLU A 88 53.25 -28.86 21.45
N SER A 89 53.47 -30.10 21.00
CA SER A 89 53.29 -31.33 21.81
C SER A 89 54.22 -31.46 23.03
N ILE A 90 55.27 -30.63 23.14
CA ILE A 90 56.26 -30.66 24.23
C ILE A 90 55.98 -29.57 25.30
N GLY A 91 55.12 -28.59 25.00
CA GLY A 91 54.71 -27.53 25.94
C GLY A 91 55.71 -26.38 26.10
N THR A 92 55.23 -25.27 26.67
CA THR A 92 55.95 -23.98 26.75
C THR A 92 57.13 -24.00 27.72
N THR A 93 57.07 -24.77 28.81
CA THR A 93 58.09 -24.83 29.87
C THR A 93 59.51 -25.20 29.39
N VAL A 94 59.61 -25.85 28.22
CA VAL A 94 60.90 -26.15 27.56
C VAL A 94 61.32 -25.01 26.62
N GLN A 95 60.36 -24.35 25.97
CA GLN A 95 60.59 -23.26 25.00
C GLN A 95 61.19 -22.03 25.68
N ASP A 96 60.66 -21.62 26.84
CA ASP A 96 61.14 -20.46 27.60
C ASP A 96 62.56 -20.64 28.18
N ARG A 97 63.13 -21.86 28.13
CA ARG A 97 64.49 -22.18 28.59
C ARG A 97 65.55 -22.10 27.48
N ILE A 98 65.17 -21.72 26.26
CA ILE A 98 66.07 -21.69 25.10
C ILE A 98 66.19 -20.26 24.55
N PRO A 99 67.37 -19.61 24.67
CA PRO A 99 67.61 -18.29 24.10
C PRO A 99 67.30 -18.24 22.59
N GLY A 100 66.59 -17.19 22.16
CA GLY A 100 66.22 -16.96 20.76
C GLY A 100 65.11 -17.87 20.22
N PHE A 101 64.62 -18.85 21.00
CA PHE A 101 63.64 -19.82 20.51
C PHE A 101 62.28 -19.19 20.30
N LYS A 102 61.82 -18.40 21.27
CA LYS A 102 60.49 -17.77 21.25
C LYS A 102 60.36 -16.83 20.05
N GLU A 103 61.36 -16.01 19.81
CA GLU A 103 61.44 -15.04 18.71
C GLU A 103 61.41 -15.75 17.34
N ARG A 104 62.15 -16.86 17.19
CA ARG A 104 62.13 -17.66 15.97
C ARG A 104 60.84 -18.47 15.80
N TYR A 105 60.25 -18.95 16.88
CA TYR A 105 59.00 -19.72 16.88
C TYR A 105 57.78 -18.85 16.56
N GLU A 106 57.67 -17.66 17.15
CA GLU A 106 56.66 -16.67 16.79
C GLU A 106 56.83 -16.20 15.34
N LEU A 107 58.05 -15.89 14.89
CA LEU A 107 58.31 -15.54 13.49
C LEU A 107 57.93 -16.68 12.53
N MET A 108 58.12 -17.94 12.93
CA MET A 108 57.71 -19.10 12.14
C MET A 108 56.18 -19.26 12.09
N LYS A 109 55.49 -19.01 13.21
CA LYS A 109 54.01 -18.94 13.23
C LYS A 109 53.48 -17.80 12.38
N VAL A 110 54.09 -16.61 12.40
CA VAL A 110 53.74 -15.47 11.53
C VAL A 110 53.89 -15.82 10.05
N LYS A 111 54.99 -16.50 9.66
CA LYS A 111 55.19 -16.97 8.28
C LYS A 111 54.11 -17.96 7.82
N ILE A 112 53.81 -18.97 8.65
CA ILE A 112 52.78 -19.98 8.33
C ILE A 112 51.38 -19.35 8.32
N LYS A 113 51.11 -18.38 9.21
CA LYS A 113 49.89 -17.58 9.18
C LYS A 113 49.78 -16.80 7.88
N ALA A 114 50.84 -16.12 7.44
CA ALA A 114 50.84 -15.36 6.18
C ALA A 114 50.59 -16.24 4.93
N TYR A 115 51.10 -17.48 4.90
CA TYR A 115 50.72 -18.48 3.88
C TYR A 115 49.21 -18.80 3.95
N LYS A 116 48.70 -19.08 5.15
CA LYS A 116 47.29 -19.48 5.38
C LYS A 116 46.30 -18.33 5.15
N ASP A 117 46.70 -17.10 5.42
CA ASP A 117 45.93 -15.87 5.18
C ASP A 117 45.86 -15.51 3.69
N LEU A 118 46.96 -15.71 2.94
CA LEU A 118 46.99 -15.39 1.50
C LEU A 118 46.26 -16.44 0.64
N LEU A 119 46.16 -17.69 1.09
CA LEU A 119 45.55 -18.76 0.31
C LEU A 119 44.07 -18.49 -0.05
N PRO A 120 43.18 -18.06 0.87
CA PRO A 120 41.82 -17.63 0.52
C PRO A 120 41.78 -16.43 -0.44
N ILE A 121 42.73 -15.49 -0.33
CA ILE A 121 42.81 -14.33 -1.23
C ILE A 121 43.18 -14.79 -2.65
N TRP A 122 44.11 -15.74 -2.79
CA TRP A 122 44.44 -16.38 -4.06
C TRP A 122 43.25 -17.16 -4.64
N GLN A 123 42.50 -17.90 -3.82
CA GLN A 123 41.32 -18.63 -4.29
C GLN A 123 40.20 -17.68 -4.73
N ARG A 124 40.00 -16.56 -4.03
CA ARG A 124 39.06 -15.50 -4.43
C ARG A 124 39.49 -14.84 -5.75
N PHE A 125 40.79 -14.55 -5.92
CA PHE A 125 41.37 -14.10 -7.19
C PHE A 125 41.16 -15.10 -8.34
N LEU A 126 41.31 -16.40 -8.09
CA LEU A 126 41.11 -17.41 -9.13
C LEU A 126 39.64 -17.50 -9.58
N ALA A 127 38.70 -17.37 -8.65
CA ALA A 127 37.27 -17.36 -8.94
C ALA A 127 36.80 -16.07 -9.63
N ASP A 128 37.33 -14.92 -9.22
CA ASP A 128 37.09 -13.61 -9.83
C ASP A 128 38.35 -12.75 -9.76
N LYS A 129 38.93 -12.48 -10.94
CA LYS A 129 40.17 -11.70 -11.12
C LYS A 129 40.03 -10.24 -10.68
N SER A 130 38.82 -9.70 -10.68
CA SER A 130 38.51 -8.32 -10.27
C SER A 130 38.30 -8.19 -8.76
N SER A 131 38.04 -9.29 -8.04
CA SER A 131 37.68 -9.29 -6.62
C SER A 131 38.80 -8.88 -5.65
N ILE A 132 40.05 -8.71 -6.12
CA ILE A 132 41.23 -8.44 -5.29
C ILE A 132 41.82 -7.07 -5.61
N THR A 133 41.81 -6.17 -4.62
CA THR A 133 42.51 -4.88 -4.70
C THR A 133 43.92 -4.97 -4.11
N ARG A 134 44.78 -3.97 -4.35
CA ARG A 134 46.04 -3.83 -3.60
C ARG A 134 45.85 -3.73 -2.08
N LYS A 135 44.67 -3.30 -1.59
CA LYS A 135 44.33 -3.25 -0.16
C LYS A 135 44.13 -4.65 0.44
N ASP A 136 43.46 -5.55 -0.27
CA ASP A 136 43.30 -6.95 0.14
C ASP A 136 44.66 -7.65 0.25
N ILE A 137 45.52 -7.46 -0.76
CA ILE A 137 46.86 -8.03 -0.79
C ILE A 137 47.74 -7.45 0.33
N ALA A 138 47.64 -6.13 0.57
CA ALA A 138 48.36 -5.45 1.63
C ALA A 138 47.89 -5.83 3.06
N ALA A 139 46.69 -6.42 3.21
CA ALA A 139 46.20 -6.92 4.48
C ALA A 139 46.97 -8.15 4.99
N VAL A 140 47.78 -8.80 4.14
CA VAL A 140 48.75 -9.85 4.53
C VAL A 140 50.18 -9.34 4.30
N PRO A 141 50.64 -8.31 5.05
CA PRO A 141 51.88 -7.57 4.73
C PRO A 141 53.17 -8.38 4.94
N GLU A 142 53.08 -9.53 5.61
CA GLU A 142 54.18 -10.47 5.83
C GLU A 142 54.33 -11.49 4.69
N ALA A 143 53.31 -11.68 3.84
CA ALA A 143 53.38 -12.62 2.71
C ALA A 143 54.50 -12.25 1.73
N LYS A 144 54.77 -10.96 1.49
CA LYS A 144 55.90 -10.48 0.69
C LYS A 144 57.29 -10.69 1.33
N LYS A 145 57.36 -11.21 2.57
CA LYS A 145 58.58 -11.45 3.34
C LYS A 145 58.84 -12.93 3.65
N VAL A 146 57.94 -13.84 3.27
CA VAL A 146 58.18 -15.28 3.47
C VAL A 146 59.32 -15.78 2.56
N CYS A 147 59.87 -16.95 2.88
CA CYS A 147 60.85 -17.63 2.03
C CYS A 147 60.22 -18.65 1.08
N GLU A 148 58.95 -19.01 1.32
CA GLU A 148 58.14 -19.88 0.49
C GLU A 148 57.81 -19.15 -0.84
N LYS A 149 58.13 -19.78 -1.96
CA LYS A 149 58.15 -19.16 -3.29
C LYS A 149 56.77 -19.06 -3.94
N GLY A 150 55.87 -20.01 -3.72
CA GLY A 150 54.49 -19.99 -4.18
C GLY A 150 53.72 -18.81 -3.61
N THR A 151 53.78 -18.60 -2.29
CA THR A 151 53.18 -17.45 -1.59
C THR A 151 53.74 -16.12 -2.10
N LEU A 152 55.07 -16.01 -2.28
CA LEU A 152 55.67 -14.83 -2.90
C LEU A 152 55.15 -14.61 -4.33
N CYS A 153 55.07 -15.67 -5.13
CA CYS A 153 54.64 -15.57 -6.53
C CYS A 153 53.16 -15.18 -6.65
N LYS A 154 52.28 -15.79 -5.86
CA LYS A 154 50.87 -15.39 -5.69
C LYS A 154 50.74 -13.91 -5.30
N PHE A 155 51.49 -13.48 -4.27
CA PHE A 155 51.46 -12.10 -3.79
C PHE A 155 51.85 -11.11 -4.90
N PHE A 156 52.99 -11.34 -5.56
CA PHE A 156 53.47 -10.42 -6.60
C PHE A 156 52.65 -10.49 -7.88
N TYR A 157 52.07 -11.65 -8.24
CA TYR A 157 51.17 -11.75 -9.39
C TYR A 157 49.84 -11.03 -9.15
N MET A 158 49.19 -11.25 -8.01
CA MET A 158 47.99 -10.47 -7.65
C MET A 158 48.32 -8.96 -7.55
N THR A 159 49.51 -8.58 -7.08
CA THR A 159 49.93 -7.17 -7.05
C THR A 159 50.13 -6.60 -8.46
N SER A 160 50.72 -7.38 -9.37
CA SER A 160 50.84 -7.03 -10.80
C SER A 160 49.46 -6.85 -11.45
N HIS A 161 48.56 -7.81 -11.25
CA HIS A 161 47.21 -7.77 -11.80
C HIS A 161 46.42 -6.58 -11.22
N ALA A 162 46.52 -6.32 -9.93
CA ALA A 162 45.89 -5.15 -9.30
C ALA A 162 46.44 -3.82 -9.85
N TYR A 163 47.76 -3.69 -10.09
CA TYR A 163 48.30 -2.51 -10.76
C TYR A 163 47.81 -2.36 -12.21
N TYR A 164 47.65 -3.47 -12.95
CA TYR A 164 47.06 -3.46 -14.29
C TYR A 164 45.59 -2.97 -14.24
N CYS A 165 44.82 -3.50 -13.28
CA CYS A 165 43.48 -3.03 -12.92
C CYS A 165 43.42 -1.63 -12.28
N GLU A 166 44.54 -0.93 -12.12
CA GLU A 166 44.63 0.47 -11.68
C GLU A 166 45.20 1.37 -12.79
N ALA A 167 45.19 0.90 -14.05
CA ALA A 167 45.80 1.51 -15.24
C ALA A 167 47.32 1.80 -15.11
N ASN A 168 47.97 1.41 -14.01
CA ASN A 168 49.39 1.63 -13.75
C ASN A 168 50.23 0.52 -14.40
N LEU A 169 50.27 0.54 -15.74
CA LEU A 169 50.97 -0.45 -16.55
C LEU A 169 52.47 -0.54 -16.22
N THR A 170 53.10 0.56 -15.81
CA THR A 170 54.51 0.58 -15.42
C THR A 170 54.78 -0.26 -14.17
N GLU A 171 54.02 -0.07 -13.08
CA GLU A 171 54.19 -0.90 -11.89
C GLU A 171 53.65 -2.31 -12.06
N ALA A 172 52.60 -2.51 -12.85
CA ALA A 172 52.12 -3.85 -13.21
C ALA A 172 53.24 -4.67 -13.86
N ARG A 173 53.82 -4.16 -14.94
CA ARG A 173 54.94 -4.80 -15.64
C ARG A 173 56.16 -4.96 -14.72
N ASN A 174 56.47 -3.98 -13.87
CA ASN A 174 57.55 -4.07 -12.90
C ASN A 174 57.35 -5.25 -11.92
N GLN A 175 56.17 -5.39 -11.30
CA GLN A 175 55.92 -6.52 -10.40
C GLN A 175 55.94 -7.86 -11.17
N PHE A 176 55.41 -7.91 -12.39
CA PHE A 176 55.45 -9.12 -13.22
C PHE A 176 56.88 -9.54 -13.58
N GLU A 177 57.61 -8.70 -14.30
CA GLU A 177 58.92 -9.03 -14.85
C GLU A 177 60.02 -9.09 -13.78
N ASN A 178 59.99 -8.18 -12.80
CA ASN A 178 61.04 -8.10 -11.76
C ASN A 178 60.76 -8.93 -10.51
N ARG A 179 59.56 -9.48 -10.32
CA ARG A 179 59.24 -10.39 -9.20
C ARG A 179 58.73 -11.75 -9.68
N VAL A 180 57.57 -11.79 -10.33
CA VAL A 180 56.89 -13.05 -10.73
C VAL A 180 57.78 -13.90 -11.65
N LEU A 181 58.20 -13.33 -12.79
CA LEU A 181 59.04 -14.04 -13.76
C LEU A 181 60.44 -14.38 -13.23
N LYS A 182 60.95 -13.67 -12.21
CA LYS A 182 62.22 -14.03 -11.56
C LYS A 182 62.06 -15.17 -10.57
N LEU A 183 60.94 -15.27 -9.85
CA LEU A 183 60.63 -16.40 -8.97
C LEU A 183 60.39 -17.69 -9.75
N ALA A 184 59.61 -17.60 -10.84
CA ALA A 184 59.32 -18.70 -11.77
C ALA A 184 60.55 -19.21 -12.57
N LYS A 185 61.67 -18.46 -12.56
CA LYS A 185 62.97 -18.86 -13.13
C LYS A 185 63.93 -19.47 -12.09
N THR A 186 63.46 -19.79 -10.88
CA THR A 186 64.24 -20.48 -9.85
C THR A 186 63.85 -21.97 -9.72
N SER A 187 64.31 -22.65 -8.68
CA SER A 187 63.90 -24.03 -8.32
C SER A 187 62.43 -24.17 -7.85
N PHE A 188 61.50 -23.40 -8.41
CA PHE A 188 60.08 -23.42 -8.12
C PHE A 188 59.33 -23.48 -9.44
N ASP A 189 58.52 -24.52 -9.63
CA ASP A 189 57.64 -24.65 -10.78
C ASP A 189 56.28 -24.02 -10.43
N PRO A 190 55.83 -22.97 -11.16
CA PRO A 190 54.51 -22.38 -10.98
C PRO A 190 53.35 -23.39 -11.03
N LYS A 191 53.49 -24.53 -11.72
CA LYS A 191 52.47 -25.59 -11.81
C LYS A 191 52.18 -26.30 -10.49
N ASN A 192 53.08 -26.19 -9.51
CA ASN A 192 52.82 -26.66 -8.15
C ASN A 192 51.78 -25.78 -7.41
N VAL A 193 51.43 -24.62 -7.98
CA VAL A 193 50.39 -23.74 -7.49
C VAL A 193 49.23 -23.72 -8.49
N GLU A 194 48.06 -24.16 -8.01
CA GLU A 194 46.76 -24.06 -8.69
C GLU A 194 46.58 -22.69 -9.37
N GLY A 195 46.33 -22.71 -10.68
CA GLY A 195 46.03 -21.55 -11.53
C GLY A 195 47.18 -20.59 -11.81
N LEU A 196 48.37 -20.74 -11.20
CA LEU A 196 49.44 -19.75 -11.33
C LEU A 196 50.20 -19.85 -12.66
N SER A 197 50.29 -21.03 -13.27
CA SER A 197 51.00 -21.19 -14.54
C SER A 197 50.23 -20.56 -15.69
N GLU A 198 48.91 -20.73 -15.70
CA GLU A 198 47.97 -20.26 -16.71
C GLU A 198 47.92 -18.73 -16.71
N GLU A 199 47.81 -18.14 -15.53
CA GLU A 199 47.87 -16.69 -15.27
C GLU A 199 49.19 -16.07 -15.74
N ILE A 200 50.33 -16.73 -15.50
CA ILE A 200 51.63 -16.25 -15.97
C ILE A 200 51.74 -16.27 -17.50
N GLU A 201 51.21 -17.27 -18.19
CA GLU A 201 51.21 -17.27 -19.67
C GLU A 201 50.23 -16.23 -20.24
N MET A 202 49.04 -16.06 -19.65
CA MET A 202 48.08 -15.02 -20.05
C MET A 202 48.70 -13.61 -19.95
N MET A 203 49.31 -13.28 -18.80
CA MET A 203 49.92 -11.97 -18.57
C MET A 203 51.13 -11.71 -19.49
N LYS A 204 51.89 -12.74 -19.89
CA LYS A 204 52.94 -12.59 -20.94
C LYS A 204 52.37 -12.19 -22.29
N LEU A 205 51.28 -12.84 -22.72
CA LEU A 205 50.61 -12.55 -24.00
C LEU A 205 50.06 -11.11 -24.02
N VAL A 206 49.51 -10.65 -22.89
CA VAL A 206 49.07 -9.25 -22.73
C VAL A 206 50.23 -8.26 -22.91
N TRP A 207 51.38 -8.48 -22.26
CA TRP A 207 52.53 -7.57 -22.42
C TRP A 207 53.13 -7.61 -23.82
N ALA A 208 53.23 -8.78 -24.46
CA ALA A 208 53.70 -8.90 -25.83
C ALA A 208 52.80 -8.15 -26.83
N GLY A 209 51.47 -8.32 -26.70
CA GLY A 209 50.50 -7.60 -27.52
C GLY A 209 50.51 -6.09 -27.29
N ILE A 210 50.75 -5.62 -26.07
CA ILE A 210 50.90 -4.19 -25.74
C ILE A 210 52.18 -3.60 -26.37
N ASP A 211 53.29 -4.34 -26.38
CA ASP A 211 54.55 -3.91 -27.00
C ASP A 211 54.43 -3.77 -28.52
N GLU A 212 53.64 -4.62 -29.19
CA GLU A 212 53.30 -4.48 -30.62
C GLU A 212 52.29 -3.35 -30.89
N LEU A 213 51.31 -3.15 -29.99
CA LEU A 213 50.22 -2.18 -30.13
C LEU A 213 50.69 -0.74 -30.03
N ASN A 214 51.56 -0.43 -29.07
CA ASN A 214 51.92 0.96 -28.75
C ASN A 214 52.50 1.74 -29.96
N PRO A 215 53.45 1.20 -30.75
CA PRO A 215 53.96 1.89 -31.94
C PRO A 215 52.91 2.10 -33.04
N VAL A 216 52.02 1.12 -33.26
CA VAL A 216 50.95 1.21 -34.27
C VAL A 216 49.93 2.27 -33.87
N TRP A 217 49.55 2.30 -32.58
CA TRP A 217 48.65 3.31 -32.05
C TRP A 217 49.21 4.72 -32.15
N SER A 218 50.45 4.95 -31.72
CA SER A 218 51.09 6.27 -31.81
C SER A 218 51.10 6.78 -33.25
N LYS A 219 51.47 5.93 -34.22
CA LYS A 219 51.46 6.29 -35.64
C LYS A 219 50.04 6.60 -36.16
N TYR A 220 49.01 5.89 -35.70
CA TYR A 220 47.63 6.21 -36.06
C TYR A 220 47.19 7.58 -35.52
N ILE A 221 47.56 7.93 -34.29
CA ILE A 221 47.29 9.26 -33.72
C ILE A 221 48.07 10.38 -34.44
N GLU A 222 49.27 10.09 -34.96
CA GLU A 222 50.07 11.05 -35.74
C GLU A 222 49.59 11.26 -37.19
N THR A 223 48.88 10.31 -37.79
CA THR A 223 48.62 10.28 -39.25
C THR A 223 47.17 10.10 -39.68
N ASP A 224 46.27 9.78 -38.74
CA ASP A 224 44.88 9.32 -38.99
C ASP A 224 44.74 8.09 -39.90
N GLN A 225 45.86 7.44 -40.28
CA GLN A 225 45.88 6.28 -41.16
C GLN A 225 46.23 5.01 -40.39
N SER A 226 45.23 4.13 -40.22
CA SER A 226 45.42 2.84 -39.57
C SER A 226 45.83 1.75 -40.56
N PRO A 227 46.89 0.96 -40.28
CA PRO A 227 47.19 -0.27 -41.03
C PRO A 227 46.37 -1.48 -40.52
N GLY A 228 45.44 -1.28 -39.58
CA GLY A 228 44.79 -2.34 -38.82
C GLY A 228 45.65 -2.87 -37.68
N PHE A 229 45.20 -3.92 -37.01
CA PHE A 229 46.00 -4.64 -36.00
C PHE A 229 45.62 -6.12 -35.96
N ALA A 230 46.58 -6.99 -36.31
CA ALA A 230 46.33 -8.43 -36.46
C ALA A 230 46.36 -9.18 -35.12
N THR A 231 47.39 -8.91 -34.30
CA THR A 231 47.65 -9.64 -33.04
C THR A 231 46.48 -9.54 -32.05
N GLU A 232 46.15 -10.65 -31.41
CA GLU A 232 45.10 -10.70 -30.39
C GLU A 232 45.70 -10.56 -28.99
N ILE A 233 45.17 -9.61 -28.22
CA ILE A 233 45.59 -9.34 -26.83
C ILE A 233 44.54 -9.97 -25.91
N PRO A 234 44.89 -10.84 -24.94
CA PRO A 234 43.92 -11.38 -24.00
C PRO A 234 43.19 -10.28 -23.23
N VAL A 235 41.86 -10.41 -23.10
CA VAL A 235 41.02 -9.41 -22.42
C VAL A 235 41.12 -9.61 -20.90
N ILE A 236 41.76 -8.67 -20.20
CA ILE A 236 41.65 -8.55 -18.74
C ILE A 236 40.57 -7.50 -18.44
N GLY A 237 39.38 -7.96 -18.03
CA GLY A 237 38.16 -7.13 -17.99
C GLY A 237 38.28 -5.82 -17.20
N CYS A 238 39.05 -5.77 -16.12
CA CYS A 238 39.21 -4.55 -15.31
C CYS A 238 39.83 -3.36 -16.08
N TYR A 239 40.65 -3.62 -17.12
CA TYR A 239 41.30 -2.59 -17.92
C TYR A 239 41.48 -3.05 -19.38
N THR A 240 40.49 -2.74 -20.21
CA THR A 240 40.33 -3.20 -21.60
C THR A 240 40.85 -2.21 -22.66
N VAL A 241 41.48 -1.10 -22.25
CA VAL A 241 41.96 -0.04 -23.16
C VAL A 241 42.85 -0.56 -24.31
N PRO A 242 43.78 -1.53 -24.11
CA PRO A 242 44.53 -2.12 -25.22
C PRO A 242 43.63 -2.78 -26.28
N ASN A 243 42.61 -3.53 -25.84
CA ASN A 243 41.65 -4.19 -26.74
C ASN A 243 40.79 -3.17 -27.51
N ILE A 244 40.41 -2.06 -26.88
CA ILE A 244 39.69 -0.96 -27.53
C ILE A 244 40.55 -0.31 -28.60
N LYS A 245 41.84 -0.05 -28.33
CA LYS A 245 42.80 0.45 -29.33
C LYS A 245 42.91 -0.50 -30.53
N VAL A 246 42.91 -1.82 -30.32
CA VAL A 246 42.86 -2.84 -31.39
C VAL A 246 41.58 -2.73 -32.22
N CYS A 247 40.40 -2.62 -31.59
CA CYS A 247 39.13 -2.47 -32.30
C CYS A 247 39.07 -1.16 -33.12
N ILE A 248 39.54 -0.04 -32.58
CA ILE A 248 39.61 1.24 -33.29
C ILE A 248 40.54 1.13 -34.50
N LEU A 249 41.73 0.53 -34.35
CA LEU A 249 42.66 0.32 -35.46
C LEU A 249 42.05 -0.55 -36.57
N ARG A 250 41.33 -1.63 -36.22
CA ARG A 250 40.59 -2.45 -37.19
C ARG A 250 39.50 -1.64 -37.90
N ALA A 251 38.66 -0.92 -37.15
CA ALA A 251 37.60 -0.07 -37.67
C ALA A 251 38.09 1.04 -38.62
N ALA A 252 39.23 1.66 -38.32
CA ALA A 252 39.82 2.71 -39.13
C ALA A 252 40.53 2.19 -40.40
N ALA A 253 40.84 0.89 -40.48
CA ALA A 253 41.44 0.27 -41.65
C ALA A 253 40.38 -0.24 -42.66
N ASP A 254 39.25 -0.75 -42.18
CA ASP A 254 38.09 -1.12 -43.01
C ASP A 254 36.77 -0.68 -42.35
N PHE A 255 36.46 0.60 -42.51
CA PHE A 255 35.29 1.22 -41.91
C PHE A 255 33.97 0.64 -42.42
N CYS A 256 33.83 0.44 -43.74
CA CYS A 256 32.55 0.02 -44.33
C CYS A 256 32.18 -1.43 -43.99
N ASN A 257 33.16 -2.33 -43.79
CA ASN A 257 32.86 -3.71 -43.42
C ASN A 257 32.94 -3.95 -41.89
N THR A 258 33.83 -3.27 -41.17
CA THR A 258 34.11 -3.58 -39.74
C THR A 258 33.73 -2.46 -38.76
N GLY A 259 33.43 -1.25 -39.22
CA GLY A 259 33.23 -0.07 -38.35
C GLY A 259 32.16 -0.28 -37.27
N SER A 260 30.96 -0.70 -37.65
CA SER A 260 29.85 -0.94 -36.72
C SER A 260 30.06 -2.17 -35.82
N GLU A 261 30.74 -3.22 -36.32
CA GLU A 261 31.08 -4.42 -35.54
C GLU A 261 32.12 -4.11 -34.46
N MET A 262 33.19 -3.41 -34.83
CA MET A 262 34.24 -2.98 -33.90
C MET A 262 33.70 -1.95 -32.91
N LEU A 263 32.77 -1.07 -33.31
CA LEU A 263 32.10 -0.16 -32.39
C LEU A 263 31.23 -0.89 -31.35
N ALA A 264 30.52 -1.96 -31.73
CA ALA A 264 29.80 -2.79 -30.77
C ALA A 264 30.77 -3.44 -29.76
N LYS A 265 31.88 -4.02 -30.25
CA LYS A 265 32.94 -4.60 -29.40
C LYS A 265 33.59 -3.58 -28.47
N ILE A 266 33.81 -2.34 -28.93
CA ILE A 266 34.29 -1.23 -28.11
C ILE A 266 33.32 -0.97 -26.95
N LYS A 267 32.02 -0.98 -27.17
CA LYS A 267 31.00 -0.77 -26.12
C LYS A 267 30.94 -1.91 -25.11
N GLU A 268 31.11 -3.16 -25.54
CA GLU A 268 31.25 -4.32 -24.65
C GLU A 268 32.52 -4.22 -23.76
N LEU A 269 33.63 -3.76 -24.34
CA LEU A 269 34.89 -3.51 -23.63
C LEU A 269 34.82 -2.29 -22.70
N GLN A 270 34.04 -1.25 -23.05
CA GLN A 270 33.75 -0.11 -22.17
C GLN A 270 32.81 -0.49 -21.02
N ALA A 271 31.84 -1.38 -21.24
CA ALA A 271 30.92 -1.85 -20.21
C ALA A 271 31.57 -2.76 -19.15
N SER A 272 32.79 -3.25 -19.41
CA SER A 272 33.53 -4.16 -18.51
C SER A 272 34.69 -3.49 -17.75
N MET A 273 35.20 -2.34 -18.22
CA MET A 273 36.29 -1.61 -17.54
C MET A 273 35.82 -0.84 -16.29
N SER A 274 36.77 -0.56 -15.39
CA SER A 274 36.54 0.23 -14.17
C SER A 274 37.23 1.60 -14.18
N HIS A 275 37.59 2.13 -15.36
CA HIS A 275 38.40 3.33 -15.56
C HIS A 275 37.82 4.24 -16.64
N ASP A 276 38.16 5.52 -16.58
CA ASP A 276 37.90 6.44 -17.69
C ASP A 276 38.75 6.07 -18.92
N VAL A 277 38.17 6.25 -20.11
CA VAL A 277 38.88 6.04 -21.38
C VAL A 277 39.87 7.19 -21.59
N PRO A 278 41.17 6.93 -21.86
CA PRO A 278 42.16 7.97 -22.16
C PRO A 278 41.73 8.86 -23.34
N GLY A 279 42.04 10.16 -23.28
CA GLY A 279 41.53 11.15 -24.26
C GLY A 279 41.84 10.80 -25.72
N ASP A 280 43.06 10.33 -26.01
CA ASP A 280 43.47 9.87 -27.34
C ASP A 280 42.60 8.71 -27.88
N VAL A 281 42.07 7.88 -26.97
CA VAL A 281 41.15 6.80 -27.29
C VAL A 281 39.72 7.32 -27.39
N ALA A 282 39.29 8.16 -26.45
CA ALA A 282 37.94 8.71 -26.38
C ALA A 282 37.60 9.53 -27.64
N ASP A 283 38.52 10.36 -28.12
CA ASP A 283 38.36 11.13 -29.37
C ASP A 283 38.17 10.21 -30.59
N LYS A 284 38.88 9.07 -30.63
CA LYS A 284 38.77 8.09 -31.71
C LYS A 284 37.52 7.21 -31.60
N ILE A 285 37.02 6.93 -30.39
CA ILE A 285 35.68 6.33 -30.20
C ILE A 285 34.62 7.32 -30.68
N ALA A 286 34.68 8.58 -30.27
CA ALA A 286 33.72 9.61 -30.67
C ALA A 286 33.71 9.85 -32.19
N TRP A 287 34.88 9.84 -32.84
CA TRP A 287 35.00 9.83 -34.30
C TRP A 287 34.31 8.61 -34.92
N LEU A 288 34.58 7.40 -34.43
CA LEU A 288 33.98 6.17 -34.96
C LEU A 288 32.47 6.15 -34.75
N GLU A 289 31.99 6.58 -33.58
CA GLU A 289 30.56 6.75 -33.31
C GLU A 289 29.90 7.76 -34.26
N ALA A 290 30.51 8.93 -34.46
CA ALA A 290 29.99 9.93 -35.38
C ALA A 290 29.97 9.43 -36.84
N ALA A 291 31.02 8.72 -37.27
CA ALA A 291 31.13 8.15 -38.60
C ALA A 291 30.08 7.05 -38.85
N VAL A 292 29.94 6.07 -37.94
CA VAL A 292 28.92 5.02 -38.01
C VAL A 292 27.51 5.62 -37.98
N ASN A 293 27.24 6.52 -37.01
CA ASN A 293 25.93 7.18 -36.92
C ASN A 293 25.61 7.99 -38.19
N LYS A 294 26.58 8.68 -38.80
CA LYS A 294 26.33 9.45 -40.03
C LYS A 294 26.07 8.51 -41.23
N SER A 295 26.87 7.46 -41.38
CA SER A 295 26.70 6.46 -42.43
C SER A 295 25.30 5.83 -42.36
N ASP A 296 24.95 5.27 -41.21
CA ASP A 296 23.73 4.49 -41.04
C ASP A 296 22.48 5.36 -41.06
N LYS A 297 22.48 6.53 -40.37
CA LYS A 297 21.31 7.43 -40.35
C LYS A 297 21.13 8.16 -41.66
N GLY A 298 22.20 8.59 -42.33
CA GLY A 298 22.12 9.23 -43.64
C GLY A 298 21.51 8.30 -44.68
N LEU A 299 22.02 7.06 -44.76
CA LEU A 299 21.54 6.05 -45.70
C LEU A 299 20.12 5.56 -45.37
N ALA A 300 19.79 5.39 -44.08
CA ALA A 300 18.43 5.03 -43.66
C ALA A 300 17.42 6.15 -43.93
N ASN A 301 17.79 7.42 -43.67
CA ASN A 301 16.95 8.57 -43.98
C ASN A 301 16.70 8.68 -45.49
N LEU A 302 17.76 8.63 -46.32
CA LEU A 302 17.61 8.66 -47.78
C LEU A 302 16.70 7.52 -48.25
N ASN A 303 16.91 6.28 -47.80
CA ASN A 303 16.05 5.16 -48.22
C ASN A 303 14.60 5.33 -47.74
N ALA A 304 14.36 5.93 -46.56
CA ALA A 304 13.01 6.24 -46.09
C ALA A 304 12.33 7.38 -46.87
N VAL A 305 13.08 8.38 -47.33
CA VAL A 305 12.59 9.42 -48.24
C VAL A 305 12.33 8.82 -49.63
N TRP A 306 13.28 8.06 -50.19
CA TRP A 306 13.16 7.36 -51.47
C TRP A 306 11.96 6.40 -51.51
N ALA A 307 11.67 5.68 -50.42
CA ALA A 307 10.51 4.81 -50.32
C ALA A 307 9.16 5.58 -50.32
N LYS A 308 9.11 6.78 -49.72
CA LYS A 308 7.93 7.66 -49.73
C LYS A 308 7.77 8.39 -51.07
N PHE A 309 8.88 8.80 -51.66
CA PHE A 309 8.97 9.43 -52.96
C PHE A 309 8.59 8.46 -54.08
N THR A 310 9.06 7.21 -54.03
CA THR A 310 8.91 6.24 -55.12
C THR A 310 7.49 6.09 -55.68
N PRO A 311 6.43 5.90 -54.86
CA PRO A 311 5.06 5.74 -55.35
C PRO A 311 4.30 7.05 -55.63
N LYS A 312 4.83 8.22 -55.23
CA LYS A 312 4.15 9.52 -55.36
C LYS A 312 4.84 10.53 -56.27
N GLU A 313 6.14 10.36 -56.47
CA GLU A 313 7.06 11.23 -57.22
C GLU A 313 7.03 12.70 -56.77
N GLN A 314 6.72 12.89 -55.49
CA GLN A 314 6.79 14.15 -54.76
C GLN A 314 7.63 13.93 -53.50
N LEU A 315 8.55 14.85 -53.21
CA LEU A 315 9.27 14.84 -51.94
C LEU A 315 8.32 15.15 -50.77
N PRO A 316 8.47 14.48 -49.61
CA PRO A 316 7.79 14.90 -48.39
C PRO A 316 8.18 16.34 -48.04
N SER A 317 7.22 17.15 -47.57
CA SER A 317 7.52 18.54 -47.17
C SER A 317 8.61 18.59 -46.09
N GLY A 318 9.61 19.45 -46.30
CA GLY A 318 10.80 19.55 -45.43
C GLY A 318 11.79 18.39 -45.52
N ALA A 319 11.68 17.48 -46.51
CA ALA A 319 12.65 16.41 -46.69
C ALA A 319 14.06 16.95 -47.00
N THR A 320 15.04 16.43 -46.28
CA THR A 320 16.48 16.68 -46.49
C THR A 320 17.25 15.36 -46.44
N TYR A 321 18.30 15.25 -47.23
CA TYR A 321 19.19 14.09 -47.31
C TYR A 321 20.58 14.51 -47.81
N ASP A 322 21.62 13.75 -47.46
CA ASP A 322 22.97 13.96 -48.01
C ASP A 322 23.03 13.52 -49.50
N HIS A 323 24.05 14.01 -50.22
CA HIS A 323 24.38 13.62 -51.61
C HIS A 323 25.71 12.86 -51.74
N VAL A 324 26.32 12.46 -50.61
CA VAL A 324 27.62 11.77 -50.55
C VAL A 324 27.52 10.62 -49.55
N PHE A 325 27.64 9.38 -50.04
CA PHE A 325 27.46 8.17 -49.25
C PHE A 325 28.67 7.25 -49.40
N ILE A 326 29.57 7.28 -48.41
CA ILE A 326 30.90 6.67 -48.48
C ILE A 326 30.84 5.18 -48.86
N CYS A 327 29.90 4.43 -48.26
CA CYS A 327 29.77 2.98 -48.42
C CYS A 327 28.67 2.52 -49.40
N ASP A 328 27.83 3.42 -49.96
CA ASP A 328 26.81 3.06 -50.97
C ASP A 328 26.65 4.16 -52.03
N ARG A 329 27.26 3.96 -53.20
CA ARG A 329 27.18 4.92 -54.32
C ARG A 329 25.90 4.80 -55.16
N SER A 330 25.02 3.84 -54.88
CA SER A 330 23.66 3.79 -55.45
C SER A 330 22.74 4.81 -54.78
N ALA A 331 22.98 5.07 -53.49
CA ALA A 331 22.28 6.10 -52.71
C ALA A 331 22.47 7.51 -53.29
N GLU A 332 23.69 7.85 -53.74
CA GLU A 332 23.97 9.14 -54.39
C GLU A 332 23.11 9.33 -55.66
N VAL A 333 22.95 8.28 -56.48
CA VAL A 333 22.07 8.32 -57.66
C VAL A 333 20.60 8.49 -57.28
N LYS A 334 20.16 7.92 -56.15
CA LYS A 334 18.79 8.08 -55.63
C LYS A 334 18.52 9.50 -55.13
N ALA A 335 19.49 10.16 -54.50
CA ALA A 335 19.38 11.56 -54.08
C ALA A 335 19.11 12.48 -55.29
N TYR A 336 20.02 12.52 -56.27
CA TYR A 336 19.86 13.36 -57.46
C TYR A 336 18.62 13.00 -58.29
N LEU A 337 18.16 11.74 -58.30
CA LEU A 337 16.90 11.37 -58.95
C LEU A 337 15.66 11.93 -58.26
N MET A 338 15.68 12.13 -56.93
CA MET A 338 14.58 12.81 -56.24
C MET A 338 14.57 14.29 -56.54
N ASP A 339 15.74 14.93 -56.55
CA ASP A 339 15.87 16.36 -56.86
C ASP A 339 15.32 16.65 -58.27
N GLY A 340 15.89 15.99 -59.29
CA GLY A 340 15.53 16.24 -60.69
C GLY A 340 14.12 15.81 -61.08
N LEU A 341 13.51 14.83 -60.40
CA LEU A 341 12.09 14.48 -60.63
C LEU A 341 11.12 15.36 -59.83
N SER A 342 11.56 16.01 -58.75
CA SER A 342 10.73 16.93 -57.97
C SER A 342 10.69 18.34 -58.56
N ASP A 343 11.79 18.78 -59.18
CA ASP A 343 11.80 19.94 -60.09
C ASP A 343 12.47 19.59 -61.43
N PRO A 344 11.71 19.02 -62.39
CA PRO A 344 12.19 18.74 -63.74
C PRO A 344 12.54 19.99 -64.57
N CYS A 345 12.05 21.18 -64.19
CA CYS A 345 12.28 22.44 -64.91
C CYS A 345 13.62 23.08 -64.51
N LEU A 346 13.98 23.05 -63.22
CA LEU A 346 15.19 23.69 -62.68
C LEU A 346 16.33 22.68 -62.45
N GLU A 347 16.07 21.57 -61.77
CA GLU A 347 17.11 20.61 -61.36
C GLU A 347 17.19 19.38 -62.25
N GLY A 348 16.20 19.15 -63.13
CA GLY A 348 16.13 17.97 -63.98
C GLY A 348 17.39 17.70 -64.81
N GLN A 349 18.03 18.74 -65.35
CA GLN A 349 19.30 18.61 -66.10
C GLN A 349 20.51 18.45 -65.17
N ASN A 350 20.60 19.23 -64.09
CA ASN A 350 21.69 19.17 -63.09
C ASN A 350 21.80 17.77 -62.45
N ALA A 351 20.64 17.15 -62.18
CA ALA A 351 20.52 15.79 -61.71
C ALA A 351 21.07 14.77 -62.71
N LEU A 352 20.64 14.84 -63.98
CA LEU A 352 21.09 13.92 -65.03
C LEU A 352 22.62 13.97 -65.22
N ASP A 353 23.22 15.17 -65.22
CA ASP A 353 24.67 15.34 -65.36
C ASP A 353 25.44 14.85 -64.13
N SER A 354 24.89 15.05 -62.92
CA SER A 354 25.49 14.54 -61.68
C SER A 354 25.42 13.02 -61.58
N ILE A 355 24.30 12.41 -61.99
CA ILE A 355 24.14 10.95 -62.09
C ILE A 355 25.10 10.37 -63.12
N ALA A 356 25.30 11.02 -64.27
CA ALA A 356 26.25 10.59 -65.29
C ALA A 356 27.69 10.53 -64.75
N ARG A 357 28.10 11.55 -63.98
CA ARG A 357 29.38 11.62 -63.26
C ARG A 357 29.55 10.47 -62.25
N ILE A 358 28.60 10.28 -61.33
CA ILE A 358 28.66 9.18 -60.33
C ILE A 358 28.76 7.81 -61.03
N ARG A 359 27.97 7.59 -62.09
CA ARG A 359 27.97 6.32 -62.82
C ARG A 359 29.27 6.05 -63.58
N LYS A 360 29.96 7.09 -64.04
CA LYS A 360 31.29 6.99 -64.66
C LYS A 360 32.38 6.64 -63.65
N ASP A 361 32.41 7.36 -62.53
CA ASP A 361 33.55 7.35 -61.61
C ASP A 361 33.45 6.22 -60.55
N HIS A 362 32.24 5.77 -60.21
CA HIS A 362 32.01 4.77 -59.15
C HIS A 362 31.24 3.50 -59.59
N LYS A 363 30.62 3.50 -60.78
CA LYS A 363 29.89 2.35 -61.36
C LYS A 363 28.92 1.63 -60.37
N PRO A 364 28.07 2.35 -59.62
CA PRO A 364 27.13 1.73 -58.69
C PRO A 364 26.16 0.79 -59.42
N ASN A 365 25.81 -0.31 -58.75
CA ASN A 365 24.69 -1.15 -59.17
C ASN A 365 23.38 -0.40 -58.87
N LEU A 366 22.43 -0.40 -59.82
CA LEU A 366 21.15 0.31 -59.70
C LEU A 366 20.00 -0.67 -59.87
N ASP A 367 19.00 -0.57 -58.99
CA ASP A 367 17.78 -1.36 -59.08
C ASP A 367 16.86 -0.89 -60.24
N ASP A 368 15.89 -1.73 -60.62
CA ASP A 368 14.96 -1.47 -61.72
C ASP A 368 14.10 -0.22 -61.48
N VAL A 369 13.76 0.09 -60.23
CA VAL A 369 12.97 1.28 -59.85
C VAL A 369 13.77 2.56 -60.12
N THR A 370 15.03 2.57 -59.66
CA THR A 370 16.00 3.66 -59.88
C THR A 370 16.27 3.85 -61.37
N THR A 371 16.43 2.75 -62.12
CA THR A 371 16.64 2.75 -63.57
C THR A 371 15.41 3.26 -64.34
N SER A 372 14.20 2.88 -63.92
CA SER A 372 12.94 3.35 -64.50
C SER A 372 12.74 4.86 -64.25
N LYS A 373 13.03 5.35 -63.04
CA LYS A 373 12.95 6.76 -62.68
C LYS A 373 13.94 7.65 -63.45
N LEU A 374 15.17 7.17 -63.64
CA LEU A 374 16.15 7.85 -64.53
C LEU A 374 15.62 7.98 -65.96
N LYS A 375 14.93 6.95 -66.48
CA LYS A 375 14.28 7.00 -67.80
C LYS A 375 13.08 7.96 -67.82
N LYS A 376 12.27 8.05 -66.75
CA LYS A 376 11.18 9.03 -66.64
C LYS A 376 11.72 10.46 -66.68
N LEU A 377 12.74 10.78 -65.87
CA LEU A 377 13.36 12.10 -65.85
C LEU A 377 13.87 12.51 -67.24
N THR A 378 14.56 11.60 -67.92
CA THR A 378 15.07 11.78 -69.29
C THR A 378 13.99 12.09 -70.33
N ASN A 379 12.72 11.77 -70.05
CA ASN A 379 11.58 12.04 -70.94
C ASN A 379 10.85 13.36 -70.59
N LEU A 380 10.71 13.71 -69.32
CA LEU A 380 10.04 14.94 -68.88
C LEU A 380 10.71 16.19 -69.50
N VAL A 381 12.04 16.23 -69.45
CA VAL A 381 12.91 17.30 -69.99
C VAL A 381 12.81 17.46 -71.53
N LYS A 382 11.99 16.66 -72.24
CA LYS A 382 11.96 16.63 -73.73
C LYS A 382 10.62 16.96 -74.39
N ASN A 383 9.50 17.04 -73.65
CA ASN A 383 8.16 17.01 -74.27
C ASN A 383 7.36 18.34 -74.21
N GLU A 384 7.79 19.33 -73.42
CA GLU A 384 6.94 20.46 -72.98
C GLU A 384 6.24 21.25 -74.11
N ALA A 385 6.97 21.58 -75.19
CA ALA A 385 6.53 22.56 -76.18
C ALA A 385 5.22 22.21 -76.92
N ALA A 386 4.82 20.92 -76.95
CA ALA A 386 3.60 20.48 -77.62
C ALA A 386 2.32 20.80 -76.81
N GLU A 387 2.39 20.79 -75.48
CA GLU A 387 1.20 20.89 -74.62
C GLU A 387 0.74 22.35 -74.40
N ILE A 388 1.68 23.30 -74.41
CA ILE A 388 1.39 24.74 -74.31
C ILE A 388 0.50 25.21 -75.48
N SER A 389 0.64 24.62 -76.66
CA SER A 389 -0.18 24.96 -77.83
C SER A 389 -1.65 24.54 -77.71
N LYS A 390 -1.95 23.48 -76.93
CA LYS A 390 -3.33 23.04 -76.68
C LYS A 390 -4.03 23.98 -75.70
N LEU A 391 -3.33 24.34 -74.61
CA LEU A 391 -3.88 25.17 -73.55
C LEU A 391 -4.35 26.54 -74.05
N ASN A 392 -3.54 27.23 -74.85
CA ASN A 392 -3.89 28.55 -75.37
C ASN A 392 -5.15 28.52 -76.26
N SER A 393 -5.42 27.41 -76.94
CA SER A 393 -6.64 27.22 -77.74
C SER A 393 -7.88 27.08 -76.85
N ALA A 394 -7.78 26.35 -75.73
CA ALA A 394 -8.86 26.22 -74.75
C ALA A 394 -9.12 27.53 -73.98
N TRP A 395 -8.08 28.32 -73.70
CA TRP A 395 -8.22 29.60 -73.01
C TRP A 395 -9.09 30.60 -73.79
N GLU A 396 -8.90 30.74 -75.11
CA GLU A 396 -9.72 31.68 -75.89
C GLU A 396 -11.18 31.22 -76.07
N ASP A 397 -11.46 29.91 -76.03
CA ASP A 397 -12.83 29.34 -75.99
C ASP A 397 -13.52 29.63 -74.65
N PHE A 398 -12.77 29.59 -73.53
CA PHE A 398 -13.29 29.82 -72.17
C PHE A 398 -13.73 31.27 -71.89
N LEU A 399 -13.05 32.24 -72.51
CA LEU A 399 -13.14 33.66 -72.13
C LEU A 399 -14.54 34.28 -72.16
N PRO A 400 -15.44 34.01 -73.13
CA PRO A 400 -16.75 34.67 -73.18
C PRO A 400 -17.67 34.28 -72.01
N ASP A 401 -17.93 32.98 -71.86
CA ASP A 401 -19.08 32.47 -71.11
C ASP A 401 -18.72 31.71 -69.81
N ASN A 402 -17.44 31.67 -69.44
CA ASN A 402 -16.91 30.80 -68.37
C ASN A 402 -17.20 29.29 -68.63
N LYS A 403 -17.21 28.88 -69.89
CA LYS A 403 -17.57 27.52 -70.36
C LYS A 403 -16.65 27.11 -71.49
N LEU A 404 -16.51 25.80 -71.72
CA LEU A 404 -15.80 25.26 -72.87
C LEU A 404 -16.78 24.53 -73.80
N SER A 405 -16.56 24.67 -75.11
CA SER A 405 -17.29 23.97 -76.17
C SER A 405 -16.98 22.48 -76.23
N SER A 406 -15.83 22.06 -75.69
CA SER A 406 -15.37 20.68 -75.63
C SER A 406 -14.57 20.41 -74.35
N LYS A 407 -14.51 19.14 -73.92
CA LYS A 407 -13.79 18.76 -72.69
C LYS A 407 -12.28 18.87 -72.92
N ALA A 408 -11.66 19.97 -72.47
CA ALA A 408 -10.22 20.09 -72.41
C ALA A 408 -9.63 19.23 -71.28
N GLU A 409 -8.48 18.63 -71.53
CA GLU A 409 -7.65 18.00 -70.50
C GLU A 409 -6.39 18.85 -70.33
N PHE A 410 -6.28 19.52 -69.18
CA PHE A 410 -5.17 20.42 -68.86
C PHE A 410 -4.02 19.63 -68.24
N GLY A 411 -2.79 19.86 -68.72
CA GLY A 411 -1.61 19.14 -68.23
C GLY A 411 -1.14 19.61 -66.84
N TYR A 412 -1.37 20.89 -66.52
CA TYR A 412 -0.90 21.62 -65.32
C TYR A 412 0.63 21.69 -65.11
N GLU A 413 1.40 20.70 -65.56
CA GLU A 413 2.85 20.62 -65.51
C GLU A 413 3.52 21.43 -66.64
N TYR A 414 3.31 22.75 -66.65
CA TYR A 414 4.01 23.70 -67.54
C TYR A 414 5.15 24.39 -66.77
N CYS A 415 6.32 24.56 -67.39
CA CYS A 415 7.39 25.40 -66.82
C CYS A 415 7.04 26.89 -67.00
N ASP A 416 6.30 27.27 -68.05
CA ASP A 416 5.62 28.57 -68.14
C ASP A 416 4.50 28.68 -67.08
N LYS A 417 4.75 29.48 -66.04
CA LYS A 417 3.82 29.68 -64.93
C LYS A 417 2.61 30.58 -65.30
N ALA A 418 2.67 31.37 -66.38
CA ALA A 418 1.48 32.06 -66.90
C ALA A 418 0.52 31.09 -67.60
N ALA A 419 1.03 30.03 -68.23
CA ALA A 419 0.22 28.91 -68.71
C ALA A 419 -0.44 28.15 -67.54
N VAL A 420 0.31 27.82 -66.49
CA VAL A 420 -0.26 27.17 -65.28
C VAL A 420 -1.43 27.97 -64.69
N ALA A 421 -1.28 29.30 -64.58
CA ALA A 421 -2.33 30.17 -64.05
C ALA A 421 -3.64 30.09 -64.86
N LYS A 422 -3.54 30.07 -66.20
CA LYS A 422 -4.70 29.93 -67.09
C LYS A 422 -5.40 28.58 -66.91
N ALA A 423 -4.63 27.50 -66.76
CA ALA A 423 -5.16 26.16 -66.51
C ALA A 423 -5.93 26.09 -65.17
N TYR A 424 -5.36 26.59 -64.08
CA TYR A 424 -6.04 26.62 -62.77
C TYR A 424 -7.29 27.51 -62.78
N THR A 425 -7.23 28.67 -63.44
CA THR A 425 -8.37 29.60 -63.51
C THR A 425 -9.57 29.00 -64.25
N MET A 426 -9.35 28.32 -65.38
CA MET A 426 -10.43 27.59 -66.08
C MET A 426 -11.02 26.49 -65.22
N ASP A 427 -10.16 25.63 -64.67
CA ASP A 427 -10.53 24.44 -63.91
C ASP A 427 -11.28 24.79 -62.61
N GLY A 428 -10.86 25.85 -61.91
CA GLY A 428 -11.51 26.35 -60.69
C GLY A 428 -12.89 26.98 -60.95
N ILE A 429 -13.09 27.66 -62.08
CA ILE A 429 -14.39 28.25 -62.43
C ILE A 429 -15.37 27.18 -62.95
N LEU A 430 -14.89 26.21 -63.73
CA LEU A 430 -15.72 25.13 -64.28
C LEU A 430 -16.17 24.14 -63.21
N ASN A 431 -15.32 23.86 -62.21
CA ASN A 431 -15.55 22.90 -61.13
C ASN A 431 -15.56 23.61 -59.76
N ILE A 432 -16.30 24.72 -59.65
CA ILE A 432 -16.18 25.64 -58.51
C ILE A 432 -16.57 25.03 -57.17
N CYS A 433 -17.50 24.06 -57.14
CA CYS A 433 -17.91 23.38 -55.92
C CYS A 433 -16.85 22.39 -55.41
N GLU A 434 -16.12 21.75 -56.33
CA GLU A 434 -15.18 20.68 -56.05
C GLU A 434 -13.73 21.18 -55.95
N ARG A 435 -13.41 22.30 -56.61
CA ARG A 435 -12.03 22.77 -56.87
C ARG A 435 -11.85 24.29 -56.80
N GLY A 436 -12.91 25.06 -56.54
CA GLY A 436 -12.85 26.54 -56.56
C GLY A 436 -11.78 27.10 -55.63
N GLN A 437 -11.89 26.83 -54.33
CA GLN A 437 -10.88 27.21 -53.34
C GLN A 437 -9.52 26.60 -53.64
N GLN A 438 -9.46 25.30 -53.95
CA GLN A 438 -8.20 24.61 -54.29
C GLN A 438 -7.42 25.37 -55.37
N ARG A 439 -8.10 25.87 -56.41
CA ARG A 439 -7.44 26.60 -57.48
C ARG A 439 -7.07 28.04 -57.14
N LEU A 440 -7.73 28.67 -56.16
CA LEU A 440 -7.26 29.92 -55.59
C LEU A 440 -6.01 29.71 -54.74
N ASP A 441 -5.97 28.67 -53.90
CA ASP A 441 -4.79 28.29 -53.12
C ASP A 441 -3.60 27.97 -54.05
N ASP A 442 -3.84 27.20 -55.11
CA ASP A 442 -2.83 26.90 -56.14
C ASP A 442 -2.36 28.16 -56.89
N LEU A 443 -3.25 29.15 -57.13
CA LEU A 443 -2.93 30.41 -57.79
C LEU A 443 -2.18 31.39 -56.88
N GLU A 444 -2.53 31.49 -55.61
CA GLU A 444 -1.79 32.27 -54.61
C GLU A 444 -0.38 31.70 -54.46
N LYS A 445 -0.27 30.38 -54.29
CA LYS A 445 1.01 29.67 -54.23
C LYS A 445 1.86 29.91 -55.48
N LEU A 446 1.28 29.75 -56.66
CA LEU A 446 1.94 30.02 -57.95
C LEU A 446 2.44 31.47 -58.05
N THR A 447 1.70 32.42 -57.46
CA THR A 447 2.05 33.84 -57.42
C THR A 447 3.18 34.13 -56.43
N ALA A 448 3.13 33.53 -55.24
CA ALA A 448 4.14 33.67 -54.19
C ALA A 448 5.48 33.01 -54.57
N GLU A 449 5.45 31.82 -55.19
CA GLU A 449 6.65 31.07 -55.58
C GLU A 449 7.33 31.61 -56.85
N TYR A 450 6.56 32.08 -57.83
CA TYR A 450 7.09 32.40 -59.17
C TYR A 450 6.76 33.80 -59.72
N SER A 451 5.83 34.54 -59.09
CA SER A 451 5.39 35.88 -59.53
C SER A 451 5.17 36.02 -61.05
N PRO A 452 4.34 35.15 -61.68
CA PRO A 452 4.17 35.13 -63.13
C PRO A 452 3.53 36.41 -63.64
N LYS A 453 4.03 36.92 -64.78
CA LYS A 453 3.48 38.11 -65.42
C LYS A 453 2.20 37.78 -66.19
N LEU A 454 1.06 37.79 -65.49
CA LEU A 454 -0.25 37.52 -66.05
C LEU A 454 -0.74 38.64 -66.99
N ASP A 455 -1.63 38.29 -67.91
CA ASP A 455 -2.37 39.27 -68.71
C ASP A 455 -3.68 39.69 -68.02
N ALA A 456 -4.21 40.87 -68.39
CA ALA A 456 -5.39 41.44 -67.74
C ALA A 456 -6.67 40.60 -67.93
N LYS A 457 -6.76 39.76 -68.97
CA LYS A 457 -7.88 38.81 -69.12
C LYS A 457 -7.80 37.72 -68.04
N THR A 458 -6.59 37.26 -67.74
CA THR A 458 -6.31 36.22 -66.75
C THR A 458 -6.62 36.73 -65.34
N THR A 459 -6.09 37.90 -64.96
CA THR A 459 -6.38 38.52 -63.65
C THR A 459 -7.89 38.68 -63.42
N ALA A 460 -8.63 39.24 -64.37
CA ALA A 460 -10.08 39.46 -64.23
C ALA A 460 -10.91 38.17 -64.09
N LYS A 461 -10.39 37.01 -64.51
CA LYS A 461 -11.02 35.70 -64.27
C LYS A 461 -10.64 35.13 -62.90
N ILE A 462 -9.43 35.38 -62.40
CA ILE A 462 -9.04 35.04 -61.02
C ILE A 462 -9.89 35.82 -60.01
N ASP A 463 -10.06 37.12 -60.22
CA ASP A 463 -10.91 37.99 -59.37
C ASP A 463 -12.37 37.48 -59.31
N PHE A 464 -12.89 36.97 -60.45
CA PHE A 464 -14.22 36.37 -60.53
C PHE A 464 -14.31 35.06 -59.74
N LEU A 465 -13.28 34.20 -59.82
CA LEU A 465 -13.22 32.94 -59.07
C LEU A 465 -13.18 33.21 -57.55
N GLN A 466 -12.34 34.15 -57.11
CA GLN A 466 -12.22 34.55 -55.71
C GLN A 466 -13.57 34.95 -55.13
N LYS A 467 -14.26 35.89 -55.78
CA LYS A 467 -15.54 36.42 -55.31
C LYS A 467 -16.64 35.35 -55.16
N GLU A 468 -16.73 34.41 -56.09
CA GLU A 468 -17.75 33.35 -56.00
C GLU A 468 -17.41 32.28 -54.94
N VAL A 469 -16.12 32.03 -54.70
CA VAL A 469 -15.68 31.13 -53.62
C VAL A 469 -15.88 31.78 -52.25
N ASP A 470 -15.52 33.05 -52.07
CA ASP A 470 -15.76 33.80 -50.82
C ASP A 470 -17.23 33.78 -50.41
N ARG A 471 -18.13 33.96 -51.39
CA ARG A 471 -19.59 33.90 -51.21
C ARG A 471 -20.03 32.51 -50.70
N LEU A 472 -19.61 31.44 -51.39
CA LEU A 472 -19.94 30.06 -51.02
C LEU A 472 -19.35 29.64 -49.66
N ALA A 473 -18.16 30.14 -49.32
CA ALA A 473 -17.51 29.88 -48.03
C ALA A 473 -18.25 30.58 -46.88
N THR A 474 -18.72 31.81 -47.09
CA THR A 474 -19.53 32.56 -46.11
C THR A 474 -20.85 31.83 -45.84
N GLU A 475 -21.59 31.50 -46.91
CA GLU A 475 -22.86 30.75 -46.85
C GLU A 475 -22.70 29.43 -46.05
N ALA A 476 -21.65 28.66 -46.31
CA ALA A 476 -21.41 27.39 -45.63
C ALA A 476 -21.00 27.55 -44.16
N GLU A 477 -20.20 28.57 -43.81
CA GLU A 477 -19.70 28.79 -42.46
C GLU A 477 -20.79 29.34 -41.51
N ASP A 478 -21.72 30.17 -42.00
CA ASP A 478 -22.85 30.67 -41.19
C ASP A 478 -23.89 29.57 -40.91
N LEU A 479 -24.22 28.73 -41.89
CA LEU A 479 -24.99 27.50 -41.65
C LEU A 479 -24.29 26.58 -40.63
N LYS A 480 -22.98 26.39 -40.76
CA LYS A 480 -22.19 25.54 -39.86
C LYS A 480 -22.25 26.03 -38.41
N LYS A 481 -22.14 27.34 -38.16
CA LYS A 481 -22.29 27.93 -36.80
C LYS A 481 -23.66 27.60 -36.20
N ALA A 482 -24.73 27.76 -36.98
CA ALA A 482 -26.09 27.45 -36.53
C ALA A 482 -26.26 25.94 -36.23
N TRP A 483 -25.70 25.08 -37.07
CA TRP A 483 -25.73 23.63 -36.90
C TRP A 483 -24.92 23.15 -35.68
N GLU A 484 -23.70 23.67 -35.49
CA GLU A 484 -22.87 23.36 -34.31
C GLU A 484 -23.51 23.88 -33.01
N TYR A 485 -24.15 25.05 -33.03
CA TYR A 485 -24.92 25.57 -31.89
C TYR A 485 -26.08 24.62 -31.52
N LEU A 486 -26.84 24.11 -32.51
CA LEU A 486 -27.90 23.12 -32.28
C LEU A 486 -27.36 21.82 -31.68
N LEU A 487 -26.22 21.32 -32.14
CA LEU A 487 -25.62 20.08 -31.63
C LEU A 487 -25.08 20.24 -30.20
N ALA A 488 -24.52 21.41 -29.87
CA ALA A 488 -23.99 21.70 -28.53
C ALA A 488 -25.11 21.99 -27.51
N ASN A 489 -26.01 22.92 -27.82
CA ASN A 489 -26.99 23.47 -26.88
C ASN A 489 -28.35 22.75 -26.91
N LYS A 490 -28.65 22.00 -27.99
CA LYS A 490 -29.93 21.30 -28.25
C LYS A 490 -31.12 22.23 -28.55
N GLU A 491 -30.83 23.51 -28.77
CA GLU A 491 -31.73 24.59 -29.18
C GLU A 491 -31.10 25.35 -30.35
N VAL A 492 -31.88 26.13 -31.10
CA VAL A 492 -31.39 26.95 -32.22
C VAL A 492 -31.18 28.40 -31.76
N SER A 493 -30.08 29.02 -32.18
CA SER A 493 -29.82 30.43 -31.88
C SER A 493 -30.81 31.34 -32.63
N LYS A 494 -31.22 32.44 -31.99
CA LYS A 494 -32.07 33.47 -32.61
C LYS A 494 -31.25 34.55 -33.34
N ASP A 495 -29.94 34.57 -33.12
CA ASP A 495 -29.02 35.61 -33.58
C ASP A 495 -28.11 35.13 -34.73
N LEU A 496 -28.43 33.99 -35.35
CA LEU A 496 -27.71 33.40 -36.48
C LEU A 496 -28.65 33.25 -37.68
N GLU A 497 -28.36 33.96 -38.76
CA GLU A 497 -29.05 33.87 -40.04
C GLU A 497 -28.29 32.89 -40.97
N TYR A 498 -29.00 32.19 -41.85
CA TYR A 498 -28.44 31.24 -42.82
C TYR A 498 -29.32 31.15 -44.07
N GLU A 499 -28.74 30.77 -45.20
CA GLU A 499 -29.45 30.57 -46.47
C GLU A 499 -30.23 29.25 -46.53
N HIS A 500 -31.07 29.07 -47.55
CA HIS A 500 -31.84 27.83 -47.77
C HIS A 500 -31.52 27.04 -49.04
N GLU A 501 -30.84 27.60 -50.06
CA GLU A 501 -30.37 26.84 -51.24
C GLU A 501 -28.84 26.93 -51.42
N PHE A 502 -28.11 25.93 -50.92
CA PHE A 502 -26.66 25.87 -50.98
C PHE A 502 -26.20 25.21 -52.28
N ARG A 503 -25.74 26.03 -53.23
CA ARG A 503 -25.32 25.60 -54.58
C ARG A 503 -24.44 24.35 -54.59
N CYS A 504 -23.50 24.25 -53.64
CA CYS A 504 -22.48 23.21 -53.54
C CYS A 504 -22.67 22.22 -52.37
N ASN A 505 -23.69 22.39 -51.51
CA ASN A 505 -23.90 21.54 -50.34
C ASN A 505 -25.37 21.12 -50.19
N ARG A 506 -25.77 20.02 -50.84
CA ARG A 506 -27.15 19.52 -50.79
C ARG A 506 -27.55 18.81 -49.49
N GLU A 507 -26.60 18.57 -48.57
CA GLU A 507 -26.93 18.27 -47.17
C GLU A 507 -27.23 19.56 -46.39
N GLY A 508 -26.61 20.69 -46.77
CA GLY A 508 -26.90 22.01 -46.19
C GLY A 508 -28.33 22.47 -46.40
N ASP A 509 -28.89 22.21 -47.59
CA ASP A 509 -30.32 22.37 -47.90
C ASP A 509 -31.24 21.62 -46.90
N VAL A 510 -30.79 20.47 -46.38
CA VAL A 510 -31.52 19.69 -45.36
C VAL A 510 -31.24 20.21 -43.94
N GLN A 511 -30.02 20.65 -43.66
CA GLN A 511 -29.63 21.19 -42.35
C GLN A 511 -30.34 22.52 -42.02
N SER A 512 -30.52 23.43 -42.99
CA SER A 512 -31.26 24.69 -42.78
C SER A 512 -32.71 24.44 -42.40
N HIS A 513 -33.43 23.62 -43.17
CA HIS A 513 -34.82 23.26 -42.85
C HIS A 513 -34.95 22.48 -41.53
N LEU A 514 -33.97 21.64 -41.17
CA LEU A 514 -33.96 21.02 -39.84
C LEU A 514 -33.76 22.05 -38.72
N LEU A 515 -32.94 23.09 -38.90
CA LEU A 515 -32.82 24.20 -37.95
C LEU A 515 -34.16 24.95 -37.80
N ASP A 516 -34.87 25.24 -38.90
CA ASP A 516 -36.21 25.84 -38.86
C ASP A 516 -37.18 24.95 -38.05
N GLY A 517 -37.10 23.63 -38.25
CA GLY A 517 -37.90 22.62 -37.54
C GLY A 517 -37.53 22.46 -36.06
N PHE A 518 -36.28 22.67 -35.68
CA PHE A 518 -35.85 22.68 -34.27
C PHE A 518 -36.06 24.04 -33.57
N THR A 519 -36.25 25.13 -34.32
CA THR A 519 -36.55 26.46 -33.78
C THR A 519 -37.93 26.52 -33.13
N ASN A 520 -38.95 25.89 -33.74
CA ASN A 520 -40.23 25.65 -33.09
C ASN A 520 -40.84 24.29 -33.50
N PRO A 521 -40.43 23.18 -32.85
CA PRO A 521 -40.88 21.83 -33.21
C PRO A 521 -42.39 21.64 -33.20
N CYS A 522 -43.13 22.49 -32.48
CA CYS A 522 -44.58 22.40 -32.32
C CYS A 522 -45.35 23.24 -33.35
N GLN A 523 -44.68 24.08 -34.16
CA GLN A 523 -45.29 24.92 -35.21
C GLN A 523 -44.63 24.73 -36.58
N SER A 524 -43.30 24.83 -36.66
CA SER A 524 -42.52 24.65 -37.90
C SER A 524 -42.06 23.20 -38.11
N GLY A 525 -42.07 22.35 -37.07
CA GLY A 525 -41.52 20.99 -37.12
C GLY A 525 -42.05 20.10 -38.26
N GLN A 526 -43.35 20.13 -38.57
CA GLN A 526 -43.89 19.36 -39.70
C GLN A 526 -43.54 20.00 -41.05
N TYR A 527 -43.63 21.34 -41.14
CA TYR A 527 -43.27 22.09 -42.34
C TYR A 527 -41.81 21.83 -42.75
N ALA A 528 -40.91 21.83 -41.78
CA ALA A 528 -39.50 21.46 -41.97
C ALA A 528 -39.32 20.04 -42.53
N LEU A 529 -40.05 19.04 -42.02
CA LEU A 529 -40.00 17.68 -42.56
C LEU A 529 -40.52 17.61 -44.01
N ASP A 530 -41.56 18.38 -44.33
CA ASP A 530 -42.13 18.45 -45.68
C ASP A 530 -41.16 19.12 -46.68
N GLU A 531 -40.45 20.18 -46.30
CA GLU A 531 -39.40 20.80 -47.14
C GLU A 531 -38.15 19.91 -47.27
N VAL A 532 -37.69 19.28 -46.18
CA VAL A 532 -36.60 18.28 -46.23
C VAL A 532 -36.94 17.15 -47.21
N GLN A 533 -38.18 16.65 -47.20
CA GLN A 533 -38.59 15.60 -48.13
C GLN A 533 -38.49 16.07 -49.60
N LYS A 534 -38.86 17.33 -49.92
CA LYS A 534 -38.71 17.88 -51.27
C LYS A 534 -37.24 17.95 -51.70
N VAL A 535 -36.33 18.34 -50.79
CA VAL A 535 -34.88 18.34 -51.05
C VAL A 535 -34.38 16.91 -51.31
N MET A 536 -34.80 15.95 -50.49
CA MET A 536 -34.44 14.54 -50.63
C MET A 536 -34.91 13.95 -51.98
N ASP A 537 -36.14 14.25 -52.40
CA ASP A 537 -36.69 13.76 -53.67
C ASP A 537 -36.04 14.43 -54.91
N LYS A 538 -35.81 15.75 -54.85
CA LYS A 538 -35.26 16.59 -55.93
C LYS A 538 -33.77 16.34 -56.18
N HIS A 539 -32.97 16.25 -55.11
CA HIS A 539 -31.50 16.27 -55.18
C HIS A 539 -30.82 14.99 -54.68
N LYS A 540 -31.52 14.15 -53.90
CA LYS A 540 -31.00 12.87 -53.35
C LYS A 540 -29.63 12.99 -52.67
N PRO A 541 -29.42 13.95 -51.74
CA PRO A 541 -28.16 14.09 -51.02
C PRO A 541 -27.87 12.87 -50.15
N THR A 542 -26.59 12.53 -50.02
CA THR A 542 -26.13 11.61 -48.97
C THR A 542 -26.02 12.40 -47.67
N LEU A 543 -26.84 12.07 -46.67
CA LEU A 543 -26.78 12.70 -45.35
C LEU A 543 -25.71 12.05 -44.48
N THR A 544 -25.00 12.83 -43.66
CA THR A 544 -24.20 12.31 -42.56
C THR A 544 -25.08 11.62 -41.52
N ALA A 545 -24.47 10.70 -40.75
CA ALA A 545 -25.12 10.07 -39.61
C ALA A 545 -25.64 11.09 -38.57
N THR A 546 -24.99 12.25 -38.45
CA THR A 546 -25.41 13.35 -37.56
C THR A 546 -26.70 14.01 -38.04
N THR A 547 -26.79 14.34 -39.33
CA THR A 547 -27.99 14.96 -39.93
C THR A 547 -29.14 13.97 -40.01
N GLN A 548 -28.89 12.71 -40.38
CA GLN A 548 -29.90 11.65 -40.30
C GLN A 548 -30.42 11.49 -38.86
N ALA A 549 -29.55 11.48 -37.85
CA ALA A 549 -29.96 11.37 -36.46
C ALA A 549 -30.79 12.58 -35.96
N GLN A 550 -30.55 13.80 -36.47
CA GLN A 550 -31.41 14.95 -36.16
C GLN A 550 -32.77 14.87 -36.88
N LEU A 551 -32.80 14.41 -38.14
CA LEU A 551 -34.03 14.15 -38.90
C LEU A 551 -34.91 13.08 -38.23
N ASP A 552 -34.31 11.96 -37.85
CA ASP A 552 -34.97 10.87 -37.12
C ASP A 552 -35.51 11.35 -35.75
N LYS A 553 -34.72 12.20 -35.05
CA LYS A 553 -35.08 12.80 -33.76
C LYS A 553 -36.24 13.79 -33.87
N LEU A 554 -36.29 14.65 -34.90
CA LEU A 554 -37.42 15.56 -35.12
C LEU A 554 -38.69 14.77 -35.45
N THR A 555 -38.57 13.80 -36.35
CA THR A 555 -39.66 12.87 -36.72
C THR A 555 -40.18 12.09 -35.50
N ALA A 556 -39.28 11.57 -34.66
CA ALA A 556 -39.63 10.83 -33.45
C ALA A 556 -40.22 11.74 -32.35
N ARG A 557 -39.76 13.00 -32.23
CA ARG A 557 -40.33 14.00 -31.31
C ARG A 557 -41.81 14.24 -31.62
N LEU A 558 -42.11 14.59 -32.86
CA LEU A 558 -43.49 14.80 -33.34
C LEU A 558 -44.37 13.56 -33.19
N LYS A 559 -43.86 12.39 -33.59
CA LYS A 559 -44.62 11.13 -33.56
C LYS A 559 -44.95 10.63 -32.15
N ASN A 560 -44.09 10.90 -31.16
CA ASN A 560 -44.30 10.43 -29.78
C ASN A 560 -45.11 11.40 -28.91
N GLU A 561 -45.19 12.70 -29.24
CA GLU A 561 -45.85 13.71 -28.41
C GLU A 561 -47.30 13.34 -28.06
N HIS A 562 -48.11 12.93 -29.04
CA HIS A 562 -49.49 12.50 -28.81
C HIS A 562 -49.60 11.29 -27.85
N LYS A 563 -48.66 10.34 -27.93
CA LYS A 563 -48.61 9.17 -27.04
C LYS A 563 -48.19 9.58 -25.62
N ASN A 564 -47.18 10.44 -25.52
CA ASN A 564 -46.66 10.95 -24.26
C ASN A 564 -47.71 11.79 -23.49
N LEU A 565 -48.50 12.59 -24.22
CA LEU A 565 -49.58 13.41 -23.66
C LEU A 565 -50.76 12.56 -23.20
N ALA A 566 -51.14 11.54 -23.96
CA ALA A 566 -52.18 10.58 -23.55
C ALA A 566 -51.79 9.81 -22.28
N GLN A 567 -50.52 9.38 -22.18
CA GLN A 567 -49.99 8.73 -20.97
C GLN A 567 -49.94 9.71 -19.79
N LEU A 568 -49.52 10.97 -19.99
CA LEU A 568 -49.54 11.99 -18.94
C LEU A 568 -50.93 12.23 -18.39
N ASN A 569 -51.94 12.41 -19.25
CA ASN A 569 -53.31 12.69 -18.82
C ASN A 569 -53.85 11.55 -17.96
N LYS A 570 -53.59 10.29 -18.34
CA LYS A 570 -53.90 9.11 -17.52
C LYS A 570 -53.16 9.12 -16.16
N THR A 571 -51.88 9.50 -16.12
CA THR A 571 -51.11 9.62 -14.87
C THR A 571 -51.61 10.80 -14.01
N TRP A 572 -52.10 11.88 -14.62
CA TRP A 572 -52.71 13.00 -13.92
C TRP A 572 -54.08 12.63 -13.32
N GLU A 573 -54.90 11.87 -14.04
CA GLU A 573 -56.16 11.31 -13.54
C GLU A 573 -55.95 10.36 -12.34
N ASP A 574 -54.89 9.55 -12.35
CA ASP A 574 -54.47 8.68 -11.22
C ASP A 574 -53.95 9.51 -10.02
N PHE A 575 -53.31 10.66 -10.27
CA PHE A 575 -52.70 11.54 -9.26
C PHE A 575 -53.64 12.57 -8.61
N VAL A 576 -54.65 13.03 -9.34
CA VAL A 576 -55.57 14.08 -8.88
C VAL A 576 -56.36 13.71 -7.61
N PRO A 577 -56.82 12.46 -7.39
CA PRO A 577 -57.58 12.10 -6.18
C PRO A 577 -56.84 12.28 -4.84
N ASP A 578 -55.58 11.82 -4.71
CA ASP A 578 -54.94 11.67 -3.39
C ASP A 578 -53.42 11.97 -3.32
N ASP A 579 -52.87 12.61 -4.35
CA ASP A 579 -51.44 12.94 -4.53
C ASP A 579 -50.49 11.71 -4.69
N LYS A 580 -51.01 10.50 -4.95
CA LYS A 580 -50.21 9.28 -5.17
C LYS A 580 -50.32 8.77 -6.60
N LEU A 581 -49.68 7.65 -6.89
CA LEU A 581 -49.87 6.89 -8.13
C LEU A 581 -50.09 5.41 -7.79
N SER A 582 -50.99 4.76 -8.54
CA SER A 582 -51.25 3.32 -8.46
C SER A 582 -50.14 2.48 -9.10
N SER A 583 -49.24 3.12 -9.86
CA SER A 583 -48.14 2.50 -10.58
C SER A 583 -46.87 3.37 -10.54
N LYS A 584 -45.74 2.84 -11.05
CA LYS A 584 -44.49 3.59 -11.12
C LYS A 584 -44.64 4.76 -12.11
N LEU A 585 -44.12 5.93 -11.73
CA LEU A 585 -44.05 7.13 -12.57
C LEU A 585 -43.38 6.80 -13.92
N ASP A 586 -44.17 6.87 -15.00
CA ASP A 586 -43.78 6.58 -16.39
C ASP A 586 -44.40 7.63 -17.32
N ILE A 587 -43.79 8.83 -17.29
CA ILE A 587 -44.12 10.01 -18.11
C ILE A 587 -42.81 10.69 -18.54
N VAL A 588 -42.87 11.52 -19.59
CA VAL A 588 -41.74 12.40 -19.96
C VAL A 588 -41.83 13.74 -19.22
N PHE A 589 -40.84 14.61 -19.42
CA PHE A 589 -40.65 15.85 -18.66
C PHE A 589 -40.42 17.10 -19.54
N GLU A 590 -40.73 16.97 -20.83
CA GLU A 590 -40.69 18.02 -21.83
C GLU A 590 -41.86 17.77 -22.78
N TYR A 591 -42.69 18.78 -23.02
CA TYR A 591 -43.90 18.69 -23.84
C TYR A 591 -44.02 19.96 -24.71
N CYS A 592 -44.75 19.87 -25.81
CA CYS A 592 -45.20 21.04 -26.58
C CYS A 592 -46.20 21.87 -25.77
N ASP A 593 -47.15 21.22 -25.11
CA ASP A 593 -48.06 21.85 -24.15
C ASP A 593 -47.32 22.15 -22.83
N LYS A 594 -47.25 23.42 -22.44
CA LYS A 594 -46.56 23.83 -21.20
C LYS A 594 -47.41 23.65 -19.94
N ILE A 595 -48.74 23.57 -20.04
CA ILE A 595 -49.63 23.13 -18.95
C ILE A 595 -49.38 21.64 -18.68
N ALA A 596 -49.27 20.82 -19.73
CA ALA A 596 -48.84 19.42 -19.62
C ALA A 596 -47.45 19.29 -18.97
N GLN A 597 -46.47 20.10 -19.41
CA GLN A 597 -45.14 20.12 -18.79
C GLN A 597 -45.19 20.49 -17.29
N ALA A 598 -45.95 21.52 -16.92
CA ALA A 598 -46.15 21.90 -15.51
C ALA A 598 -46.82 20.77 -14.69
N ARG A 599 -47.87 20.13 -15.22
CA ARG A 599 -48.51 18.96 -14.58
C ARG A 599 -47.53 17.81 -14.35
N SER A 600 -46.65 17.53 -15.31
CA SER A 600 -45.59 16.51 -15.15
C SER A 600 -44.63 16.84 -13.99
N TYR A 601 -44.31 18.11 -13.79
CA TYR A 601 -43.43 18.58 -12.71
C TYR A 601 -44.14 18.57 -11.35
N ILE A 602 -45.45 18.84 -11.30
CA ILE A 602 -46.26 18.73 -10.08
C ILE A 602 -46.33 17.26 -9.61
N ILE A 603 -46.56 16.31 -10.53
CA ILE A 603 -46.53 14.87 -10.20
C ILE A 603 -45.13 14.48 -9.69
N ASP A 604 -44.07 14.77 -10.47
CA ASP A 604 -42.70 14.38 -10.14
C ASP A 604 -42.19 15.02 -8.84
N GLY A 605 -42.52 16.29 -8.62
CA GLY A 605 -42.21 17.02 -7.39
C GLY A 605 -42.99 16.55 -6.17
N THR A 606 -44.16 15.93 -6.35
CA THR A 606 -44.98 15.41 -5.24
C THR A 606 -44.65 13.95 -4.93
N VAL A 607 -44.47 13.11 -5.96
CA VAL A 607 -44.14 11.68 -5.82
C VAL A 607 -42.67 11.50 -5.38
N ASN A 608 -41.74 12.26 -5.97
CA ASN A 608 -40.31 12.22 -5.62
C ASN A 608 -39.91 13.42 -4.74
N PHE A 609 -40.79 13.81 -3.82
CA PHE A 609 -40.71 15.06 -3.03
C PHE A 609 -39.38 15.31 -2.32
N CYS A 610 -38.76 14.27 -1.75
CA CYS A 610 -37.51 14.43 -1.02
C CYS A 610 -36.34 14.89 -1.91
N ASP A 611 -36.29 14.39 -3.14
CA ASP A 611 -35.18 14.63 -4.06
C ASP A 611 -35.47 15.77 -5.05
N LYS A 612 -36.75 16.03 -5.36
CA LYS A 612 -37.16 16.92 -6.45
C LYS A 612 -38.18 18.01 -6.10
N GLY A 613 -38.85 17.94 -4.95
CA GLY A 613 -40.03 18.79 -4.67
C GLY A 613 -39.75 20.30 -4.79
N GLU A 614 -38.67 20.76 -4.18
CA GLU A 614 -38.24 22.18 -4.27
C GLU A 614 -37.80 22.57 -5.68
N GLN A 615 -37.08 21.69 -6.38
CA GLN A 615 -36.62 21.97 -7.75
C GLN A 615 -37.80 22.07 -8.72
N ARG A 616 -38.80 21.19 -8.62
CA ARG A 616 -39.97 21.23 -9.50
C ARG A 616 -40.82 22.48 -9.29
N VAL A 617 -40.93 23.01 -8.06
CA VAL A 617 -41.55 24.33 -7.84
C VAL A 617 -40.79 25.41 -8.64
N LYS A 618 -39.45 25.45 -8.56
CA LYS A 618 -38.63 26.41 -9.33
C LYS A 618 -38.77 26.23 -10.85
N ASP A 619 -38.77 24.98 -11.33
CA ASP A 619 -38.96 24.66 -12.75
C ASP A 619 -40.33 25.15 -13.26
N ILE A 620 -41.40 25.01 -12.46
CA ILE A 620 -42.75 25.46 -12.83
C ILE A 620 -42.83 27.00 -12.82
N TYR A 621 -42.21 27.68 -11.85
CA TYR A 621 -42.15 29.14 -11.86
C TYR A 621 -41.36 29.69 -13.05
N LYS A 622 -40.24 29.04 -13.43
CA LYS A 622 -39.54 29.39 -14.66
C LYS A 622 -40.42 29.16 -15.91
N LEU A 623 -41.19 28.06 -15.99
CA LEU A 623 -42.15 27.87 -17.08
C LEU A 623 -43.24 28.94 -17.14
N ARG A 624 -43.60 29.59 -16.01
CA ARG A 624 -44.51 30.75 -16.00
C ARG A 624 -43.85 32.00 -16.55
N GLU A 625 -42.60 32.26 -16.19
CA GLU A 625 -41.82 33.41 -16.65
C GLU A 625 -41.48 33.31 -18.15
N ASP A 626 -40.91 32.18 -18.58
CA ASP A 626 -40.46 31.94 -19.96
C ASP A 626 -41.60 31.95 -21.00
N TYR A 627 -42.83 31.57 -20.60
CA TYR A 627 -43.96 31.32 -21.53
C TYR A 627 -45.28 32.04 -21.17
N LEU A 628 -45.28 32.95 -20.18
CA LEU A 628 -46.50 33.62 -19.65
C LEU A 628 -47.61 32.63 -19.24
N LEU A 629 -47.20 31.47 -18.70
CA LEU A 629 -48.08 30.32 -18.52
C LEU A 629 -49.12 30.53 -17.41
N THR A 630 -50.39 30.48 -17.78
CA THR A 630 -51.53 30.40 -16.83
C THR A 630 -51.97 28.94 -16.69
N LEU A 631 -52.18 28.45 -15.46
CA LEU A 631 -52.70 27.11 -15.19
C LEU A 631 -54.18 27.17 -14.79
N ASP A 632 -54.90 26.05 -14.89
CA ASP A 632 -56.26 25.90 -14.37
C ASP A 632 -56.27 25.74 -12.84
N ASP A 633 -57.37 26.12 -12.18
CA ASP A 633 -57.59 26.04 -10.73
C ASP A 633 -57.22 24.68 -10.11
N GLY A 634 -57.47 23.57 -10.82
CA GLY A 634 -57.16 22.22 -10.37
C GLY A 634 -55.66 21.94 -10.35
N THR A 635 -54.95 22.39 -11.38
CA THR A 635 -53.48 22.35 -11.45
C THR A 635 -52.84 23.36 -10.48
N GLU A 636 -53.40 24.56 -10.34
CA GLU A 636 -52.92 25.60 -9.41
C GLU A 636 -52.93 25.08 -7.96
N LYS A 637 -54.06 24.48 -7.53
CA LYS A 637 -54.20 23.89 -6.20
C LYS A 637 -53.23 22.75 -5.92
N LYS A 638 -52.83 22.00 -6.96
CA LYS A 638 -51.81 20.94 -6.83
C LYS A 638 -50.38 21.51 -6.74
N LEU A 639 -50.09 22.63 -7.41
CA LEU A 639 -48.85 23.38 -7.20
C LEU A 639 -48.81 23.97 -5.77
N GLU A 640 -49.90 24.59 -5.31
CA GLU A 640 -49.98 25.15 -3.95
C GLU A 640 -49.78 24.07 -2.87
N ASN A 641 -50.38 22.89 -3.04
CA ASN A 641 -50.13 21.73 -2.18
C ASN A 641 -48.64 21.31 -2.15
N LEU A 642 -47.96 21.32 -3.29
CA LEU A 642 -46.53 21.00 -3.39
C LEU A 642 -45.68 22.08 -2.71
N GLU A 643 -45.94 23.36 -2.97
CA GLU A 643 -45.29 24.47 -2.28
C GLU A 643 -45.45 24.39 -0.77
N ASN A 644 -46.67 24.14 -0.29
CA ASN A 644 -46.96 24.07 1.14
C ASN A 644 -46.24 22.87 1.79
N LYS A 645 -46.06 21.74 1.08
CA LYS A 645 -45.16 20.65 1.50
C LYS A 645 -43.69 21.10 1.56
N VAL A 646 -43.18 21.83 0.56
CA VAL A 646 -41.80 22.37 0.56
C VAL A 646 -41.57 23.32 1.74
N LYS A 647 -42.47 24.29 1.93
CA LYS A 647 -42.46 25.27 3.05
C LYS A 647 -42.51 24.55 4.40
N GLN A 648 -43.36 23.52 4.54
CA GLN A 648 -43.47 22.74 5.78
C GLN A 648 -42.22 21.90 6.06
N ARG A 649 -41.61 21.26 5.04
CA ARG A 649 -40.33 20.53 5.18
C ARG A 649 -39.21 21.43 5.71
N ALA A 650 -39.12 22.66 5.21
CA ALA A 650 -38.13 23.63 5.70
C ALA A 650 -38.37 23.96 7.19
N LYS A 651 -39.63 24.21 7.58
CA LYS A 651 -40.00 24.44 8.97
C LYS A 651 -39.72 23.23 9.87
N ASP A 652 -40.09 22.02 9.47
CA ASP A 652 -39.89 20.80 10.27
C ASP A 652 -38.40 20.54 10.58
N LEU A 653 -37.50 20.94 9.68
CA LEU A 653 -36.03 20.88 9.90
C LEU A 653 -35.54 21.95 10.89
N VAL A 654 -36.14 23.15 10.93
CA VAL A 654 -35.84 24.17 11.94
C VAL A 654 -36.36 23.74 13.31
N ASP A 655 -37.60 23.24 13.38
CA ASP A 655 -38.17 22.66 14.61
C ASP A 655 -37.29 21.51 15.13
N LEU A 656 -36.77 20.65 14.24
CA LEU A 656 -35.79 19.59 14.59
C LEU A 656 -34.44 20.15 15.06
N GLY A 657 -33.96 21.25 14.49
CA GLY A 657 -32.72 21.91 14.92
C GLY A 657 -32.83 22.39 16.36
N THR A 658 -33.86 23.20 16.64
CA THR A 658 -34.19 23.69 18.00
C THR A 658 -34.37 22.53 18.98
N ALA A 659 -35.05 21.46 18.55
CA ALA A 659 -35.23 20.23 19.31
C ALA A 659 -33.91 19.51 19.64
N TRP A 660 -33.00 19.43 18.67
CA TRP A 660 -31.70 18.80 18.84
C TRP A 660 -30.80 19.59 19.78
N ASP A 661 -30.74 20.91 19.60
CA ASP A 661 -29.85 21.79 20.37
C ASP A 661 -30.28 21.87 21.84
N LEU A 662 -31.59 21.92 22.11
CA LEU A 662 -32.15 21.79 23.46
C LEU A 662 -31.75 20.46 24.11
N TYR A 663 -31.95 19.33 23.40
CA TYR A 663 -31.65 18.01 23.94
C TYR A 663 -30.15 17.82 24.24
N VAL A 664 -29.26 18.29 23.35
CA VAL A 664 -27.81 18.24 23.54
C VAL A 664 -27.35 19.12 24.70
N ALA A 665 -28.01 20.26 24.95
CA ALA A 665 -27.70 21.14 26.06
C ALA A 665 -28.17 20.61 27.43
N THR A 666 -29.27 19.84 27.49
CA THR A 666 -29.81 19.31 28.76
C THR A 666 -29.19 17.98 29.17
N ASP A 667 -29.08 17.00 28.27
CA ASP A 667 -28.48 15.70 28.57
C ASP A 667 -26.94 15.82 28.46
N THR A 668 -26.26 16.15 29.57
CA THR A 668 -24.80 16.38 29.56
C THR A 668 -23.97 15.21 30.12
N ILE A 669 -24.52 14.36 30.99
CA ILE A 669 -23.76 13.31 31.71
C ILE A 669 -24.44 11.95 31.60
N MET A 670 -23.73 10.97 31.03
CA MET A 670 -24.17 9.55 31.00
C MET A 670 -23.88 8.87 32.35
N SER A 671 -24.60 9.26 33.41
CA SER A 671 -24.50 8.64 34.74
C SER A 671 -25.33 7.36 34.83
N TRP A 672 -24.73 6.26 35.26
CA TRP A 672 -25.46 5.03 35.58
C TRP A 672 -25.87 5.03 37.05
N THR A 673 -27.16 5.14 37.31
CA THR A 673 -27.75 5.01 38.66
C THR A 673 -28.22 3.58 38.92
N GLU A 674 -28.45 3.21 40.18
CA GLU A 674 -29.30 2.05 40.47
C GLU A 674 -30.73 2.32 39.96
N GLY A 675 -31.41 1.30 39.41
CA GLY A 675 -32.77 1.43 38.89
C GLY A 675 -32.87 1.38 37.36
N TYR A 676 -34.11 1.47 36.87
CA TYR A 676 -34.40 1.83 35.48
C TYR A 676 -33.93 3.26 35.21
N PRO A 677 -33.49 3.61 33.99
CA PRO A 677 -33.16 5.00 33.65
C PRO A 677 -34.41 5.87 33.76
N LEU A 678 -34.24 7.10 34.26
CA LEU A 678 -35.32 8.10 34.23
C LEU A 678 -35.67 8.43 32.78
N ALA A 679 -36.97 8.52 32.48
CA ALA A 679 -37.44 9.10 31.23
C ALA A 679 -37.04 10.58 31.17
N ASP A 680 -36.65 11.06 29.98
CA ASP A 680 -36.17 12.43 29.84
C ASP A 680 -37.35 13.42 29.79
N THR A 681 -37.73 13.95 30.96
CA THR A 681 -38.97 14.71 31.15
C THR A 681 -38.83 16.20 30.85
N ILE A 682 -37.61 16.75 30.82
CA ILE A 682 -37.34 18.20 30.63
C ILE A 682 -37.86 18.69 29.26
N VAL A 683 -37.93 17.78 28.30
CA VAL A 683 -37.92 18.10 26.87
C VAL A 683 -39.26 17.80 26.17
N ARG A 684 -40.09 16.92 26.75
CA ARG A 684 -41.21 16.24 26.07
C ARG A 684 -42.28 17.17 25.48
N ASP A 685 -42.60 18.25 26.17
CA ASP A 685 -43.71 19.15 25.79
C ASP A 685 -43.25 20.38 24.97
N GLN A 686 -41.93 20.56 24.80
CA GLN A 686 -41.34 21.69 24.07
C GLN A 686 -40.85 21.32 22.66
N ILE A 687 -40.85 20.03 22.31
CA ILE A 687 -40.28 19.52 21.06
C ILE A 687 -41.37 19.01 20.11
N ARG A 688 -41.37 19.53 18.87
CA ARG A 688 -42.18 19.04 17.74
C ARG A 688 -41.32 18.20 16.80
N LEU A 689 -41.53 16.88 16.79
CA LEU A 689 -40.84 15.96 15.87
C LEU A 689 -41.83 15.22 14.97
N VAL A 690 -41.78 15.50 13.67
CA VAL A 690 -42.54 14.71 12.68
C VAL A 690 -41.96 13.28 12.58
N ASP A 691 -42.74 12.35 12.02
CA ASP A 691 -42.33 10.94 11.94
C ASP A 691 -41.37 10.65 10.80
N PHE A 692 -41.45 11.43 9.72
CA PHE A 692 -40.60 11.28 8.55
C PHE A 692 -39.84 12.58 8.21
N TYR A 693 -38.53 12.44 7.99
CA TYR A 693 -37.65 13.49 7.48
C TYR A 693 -36.98 12.99 6.20
N CYS A 694 -36.99 13.82 5.15
CA CYS A 694 -36.33 13.50 3.87
C CYS A 694 -34.81 13.38 3.99
N ASP A 695 -34.18 14.15 4.90
CA ASP A 695 -32.78 13.96 5.22
C ASP A 695 -32.59 12.81 6.22
N LYS A 696 -31.56 11.99 5.96
CA LYS A 696 -31.30 10.74 6.69
C LYS A 696 -30.61 10.97 8.03
N ILE A 697 -29.86 12.08 8.18
CA ILE A 697 -29.25 12.48 9.44
C ILE A 697 -30.32 13.10 10.35
N ALA A 698 -31.18 13.97 9.80
CA ALA A 698 -32.36 14.51 10.46
C ALA A 698 -33.31 13.41 10.97
N GLN A 699 -33.60 12.40 10.13
CA GLN A 699 -34.40 11.24 10.52
C GLN A 699 -33.77 10.49 11.71
N THR A 700 -32.45 10.34 11.71
CA THR A 700 -31.69 9.70 12.78
C THR A 700 -31.69 10.54 14.07
N LYS A 701 -31.52 11.86 13.98
CA LYS A 701 -31.65 12.80 15.12
C LYS A 701 -33.04 12.69 15.76
N SER A 702 -34.11 12.71 14.97
CA SER A 702 -35.49 12.54 15.43
C SER A 702 -35.69 11.20 16.15
N TRP A 703 -35.19 10.08 15.59
CA TRP A 703 -35.28 8.76 16.24
C TRP A 703 -34.43 8.63 17.50
N ALA A 704 -33.28 9.29 17.57
CA ALA A 704 -32.47 9.32 18.79
C ALA A 704 -33.23 10.03 19.92
N ILE A 705 -33.80 11.22 19.68
CA ILE A 705 -34.63 11.93 20.67
C ILE A 705 -35.88 11.08 21.03
N LYS A 706 -36.64 10.59 20.05
CA LYS A 706 -37.84 9.76 20.29
C LYS A 706 -37.54 8.46 21.05
N GLY A 707 -36.33 7.93 20.95
CA GLY A 707 -35.85 6.80 21.75
C GLY A 707 -35.35 7.18 23.14
N LEU A 708 -34.73 8.35 23.31
CA LEU A 708 -34.17 8.82 24.58
C LEU A 708 -35.23 9.38 25.55
N LEU A 709 -36.31 9.95 25.03
CA LEU A 709 -37.52 10.30 25.79
C LEU A 709 -38.20 9.06 26.40
N ASP A 710 -37.99 7.88 25.82
CA ASP A 710 -38.64 6.62 26.20
C ASP A 710 -37.74 5.40 25.90
N PRO A 711 -36.67 5.21 26.70
CA PRO A 711 -35.65 4.20 26.40
C PRO A 711 -36.14 2.78 26.64
N CYS A 712 -37.07 2.57 27.58
CA CYS A 712 -37.50 1.22 27.96
C CYS A 712 -38.62 0.66 27.09
N GLU A 713 -39.61 1.46 26.64
CA GLU A 713 -40.65 0.95 25.72
C GLU A 713 -40.21 1.06 24.25
N LYS A 714 -39.55 2.16 23.87
CA LYS A 714 -39.39 2.55 22.45
C LYS A 714 -37.93 2.58 21.98
N GLY A 715 -36.97 2.67 22.90
CA GLY A 715 -35.55 2.83 22.60
C GLY A 715 -34.96 1.78 21.64
N GLU A 716 -35.15 0.48 21.88
CA GLU A 716 -34.63 -0.56 20.98
C GLU A 716 -35.29 -0.54 19.59
N GLY A 717 -36.58 -0.17 19.53
CA GLY A 717 -37.29 -0.01 18.26
C GLY A 717 -36.70 1.11 17.42
N TYR A 718 -36.28 2.22 18.05
CA TYR A 718 -35.55 3.30 17.37
C TYR A 718 -34.10 2.95 17.07
N LEU A 719 -33.36 2.29 17.96
CA LEU A 719 -32.00 1.80 17.69
C LEU A 719 -31.99 0.84 16.48
N THR A 720 -32.98 -0.05 16.36
CA THR A 720 -33.13 -0.96 15.22
C THR A 720 -33.34 -0.17 13.92
N LYS A 721 -34.20 0.85 13.91
CA LYS A 721 -34.41 1.75 12.77
C LYS A 721 -33.13 2.52 12.40
N ILE A 722 -32.43 3.07 13.40
CA ILE A 722 -31.16 3.79 13.25
C ILE A 722 -30.06 2.90 12.65
N ARG A 723 -29.86 1.69 13.18
CA ARG A 723 -28.87 0.72 12.69
C ARG A 723 -29.21 0.26 11.26
N SER A 724 -30.49 0.02 10.97
CA SER A 724 -30.97 -0.35 9.63
C SER A 724 -30.72 0.77 8.61
N LEU A 725 -31.08 2.01 8.93
CA LEU A 725 -30.86 3.17 8.06
C LEU A 725 -29.37 3.45 7.85
N LYS A 726 -28.55 3.35 8.92
CA LYS A 726 -27.09 3.48 8.85
C LYS A 726 -26.48 2.47 7.87
N SER A 727 -26.87 1.20 7.99
CA SER A 727 -26.38 0.12 7.13
C SER A 727 -26.83 0.29 5.68
N LYS A 728 -28.13 0.50 5.45
CA LYS A 728 -28.74 0.62 4.11
C LYS A 728 -28.18 1.80 3.30
N HIS A 729 -27.72 2.86 3.94
CA HIS A 729 -27.24 4.08 3.28
C HIS A 729 -25.81 4.49 3.67
N ALA A 730 -25.03 3.57 4.27
CA ALA A 730 -23.63 3.77 4.68
C ALA A 730 -23.37 5.08 5.46
N LEU A 731 -24.29 5.46 6.36
CA LEU A 731 -24.26 6.78 7.02
C LEU A 731 -23.10 6.91 8.01
N SER A 732 -22.28 7.95 7.84
CA SER A 732 -21.43 8.51 8.90
C SER A 732 -22.28 9.35 9.86
N TYR A 733 -21.89 9.38 11.14
CA TYR A 733 -22.51 10.24 12.16
C TYR A 733 -21.41 11.07 12.82
N GLU A 734 -21.66 12.37 12.94
CA GLU A 734 -20.81 13.32 13.68
C GLU A 734 -20.78 12.99 15.18
N LYS A 735 -19.80 13.55 15.91
CA LYS A 735 -19.54 13.19 17.31
C LYS A 735 -20.81 13.22 18.18
N ASP A 736 -21.58 14.29 18.09
CA ASP A 736 -22.73 14.51 18.97
C ASP A 736 -23.86 13.53 18.67
N LEU A 737 -24.14 13.26 17.39
CA LEU A 737 -25.14 12.26 17.00
C LEU A 737 -24.70 10.83 17.36
N ALA A 738 -23.43 10.50 17.14
CA ALA A 738 -22.86 9.24 17.58
C ALA A 738 -22.95 9.07 19.12
N CYS A 739 -22.70 10.14 19.88
CA CYS A 739 -22.84 10.16 21.33
C CYS A 739 -24.28 9.91 21.79
N GLN A 740 -25.27 10.64 21.24
CA GLN A 740 -26.67 10.43 21.65
C GLN A 740 -27.18 9.03 21.30
N ILE A 741 -26.72 8.45 20.18
CA ILE A 741 -27.02 7.05 19.84
C ILE A 741 -26.37 6.10 20.87
N HIS A 742 -25.10 6.30 21.23
CA HIS A 742 -24.43 5.44 22.23
C HIS A 742 -25.04 5.56 23.62
N ARG A 743 -25.51 6.75 24.01
CA ARG A 743 -26.30 6.97 25.23
C ARG A 743 -27.65 6.26 25.18
N LEU A 744 -28.31 6.22 24.01
CA LEU A 744 -29.54 5.44 23.84
C LEU A 744 -29.27 3.94 23.98
N GLU A 745 -28.15 3.44 23.44
CA GLU A 745 -27.70 2.06 23.70
C GLU A 745 -27.45 1.81 25.20
N GLY A 746 -26.87 2.79 25.91
CA GLY A 746 -26.71 2.77 27.37
C GLY A 746 -28.04 2.70 28.13
N LYS A 747 -28.95 3.66 27.92
CA LYS A 747 -30.27 3.70 28.57
C LYS A 747 -31.08 2.41 28.25
N VAL A 748 -31.06 1.93 27.00
CA VAL A 748 -31.73 0.66 26.58
C VAL A 748 -31.11 -0.56 27.25
N TYR A 749 -29.77 -0.64 27.36
CA TYR A 749 -29.10 -1.72 28.10
C TYR A 749 -29.50 -1.69 29.58
N GLN A 750 -29.54 -0.50 30.20
CA GLN A 750 -29.95 -0.33 31.60
C GLN A 750 -31.38 -0.84 31.82
N CYS A 751 -32.33 -0.53 30.93
CA CYS A 751 -33.69 -1.05 31.00
C CYS A 751 -33.72 -2.59 31.04
N LYS A 752 -33.05 -3.25 30.08
CA LYS A 752 -33.03 -4.72 30.01
C LYS A 752 -32.32 -5.35 31.21
N TYR A 753 -31.16 -4.82 31.58
CA TYR A 753 -30.37 -5.28 32.72
C TYR A 753 -31.17 -5.17 34.03
N TRP A 754 -31.93 -4.09 34.23
CA TRP A 754 -32.70 -3.92 35.46
C TRP A 754 -33.89 -4.88 35.59
N THR A 755 -34.51 -5.27 34.47
CA THR A 755 -35.50 -6.37 34.45
C THR A 755 -34.87 -7.70 34.89
N LEU A 756 -33.62 -7.99 34.49
CA LEU A 756 -32.90 -9.19 34.93
C LEU A 756 -32.47 -9.12 36.39
N VAL A 757 -32.15 -7.92 36.92
CA VAL A 757 -31.92 -7.70 38.35
C VAL A 757 -33.17 -7.98 39.17
N GLN A 758 -34.35 -7.53 38.72
CA GLN A 758 -35.61 -7.84 39.39
C GLN A 758 -35.91 -9.35 39.39
N GLU A 759 -35.68 -10.04 38.26
CA GLU A 759 -35.83 -11.49 38.18
C GLU A 759 -34.82 -12.25 39.05
N ALA A 760 -33.55 -11.82 39.10
CA ALA A 760 -32.53 -12.39 39.99
C ALA A 760 -32.89 -12.21 41.48
N ARG A 761 -33.42 -11.04 41.87
CA ARG A 761 -33.95 -10.79 43.23
C ARG A 761 -35.16 -11.71 43.51
N ARG A 762 -36.08 -11.90 42.55
CA ARG A 762 -37.25 -12.80 42.69
C ARG A 762 -36.85 -14.26 42.87
N VAL A 763 -35.89 -14.75 42.09
CA VAL A 763 -35.37 -16.14 42.18
C VAL A 763 -34.64 -16.34 43.51
N THR A 764 -33.80 -15.38 43.93
CA THR A 764 -33.07 -15.48 45.21
C THR A 764 -34.01 -15.45 46.42
N HIS A 765 -35.04 -14.61 46.39
CA HIS A 765 -36.09 -14.60 47.41
C HIS A 765 -36.80 -15.97 47.51
N LEU A 766 -37.19 -16.57 46.37
CA LEU A 766 -37.84 -17.88 46.35
C LEU A 766 -36.94 -18.99 46.91
N GLU A 767 -35.64 -18.98 46.58
CA GLU A 767 -34.66 -19.90 47.17
C GLU A 767 -34.56 -19.69 48.69
N ARG A 768 -34.48 -18.43 49.15
CA ARG A 768 -34.41 -18.10 50.58
C ARG A 768 -35.60 -18.64 51.36
N GLU A 769 -36.83 -18.37 50.92
CA GLU A 769 -38.03 -18.87 51.63
C GLU A 769 -38.18 -20.40 51.49
N THR A 770 -37.52 -21.01 50.51
CA THR A 770 -37.44 -22.48 50.33
C THR A 770 -36.39 -23.12 51.24
N PHE A 771 -35.31 -22.41 51.58
CA PHE A 771 -34.19 -22.88 52.39
C PHE A 771 -34.33 -22.55 53.87
N GLY A 772 -34.56 -21.27 54.21
CA GLY A 772 -34.50 -20.74 55.59
C GLY A 772 -35.34 -21.53 56.59
N PRO A 773 -36.67 -21.69 56.36
CA PRO A 773 -37.54 -22.46 57.24
C PRO A 773 -37.13 -23.93 57.38
N LYS A 774 -36.51 -24.54 56.35
CA LYS A 774 -36.01 -25.92 56.43
C LYS A 774 -34.79 -26.01 57.33
N SER A 775 -33.84 -25.07 57.21
CA SER A 775 -32.64 -25.07 58.04
C SER A 775 -32.97 -24.85 59.52
N ALA A 776 -33.88 -23.90 59.83
CA ALA A 776 -34.39 -23.68 61.19
C ALA A 776 -34.98 -24.97 61.79
N LYS A 777 -35.73 -25.75 60.99
CA LYS A 777 -36.29 -27.04 61.42
C LYS A 777 -35.22 -28.11 61.68
N VAL A 778 -34.09 -28.10 60.96
CA VAL A 778 -32.94 -28.97 61.26
C VAL A 778 -32.34 -28.60 62.61
N MET A 779 -32.01 -27.33 62.83
CA MET A 779 -31.48 -26.83 64.12
C MET A 779 -32.40 -27.20 65.30
N TYR A 780 -33.70 -26.97 65.16
CA TYR A 780 -34.68 -27.32 66.20
C TYR A 780 -34.61 -28.81 66.58
N GLY A 781 -34.43 -29.70 65.59
CA GLY A 781 -34.28 -31.14 65.80
C GLY A 781 -32.91 -31.56 66.38
N GLU A 782 -31.85 -30.78 66.15
CA GLU A 782 -30.53 -31.04 66.73
C GLU A 782 -30.38 -30.53 68.17
N LEU A 783 -31.02 -29.40 68.51
CA LEU A 783 -30.93 -28.81 69.85
C LEU A 783 -31.84 -29.52 70.86
N ASN A 784 -33.08 -29.86 70.48
CA ASN A 784 -34.04 -30.50 71.37
C ASN A 784 -33.85 -32.03 71.47
N SER A 785 -34.07 -32.58 72.67
CA SER A 785 -34.10 -34.02 72.92
C SER A 785 -34.75 -34.30 74.29
N ASP A 786 -35.12 -35.55 74.57
CA ASP A 786 -35.69 -36.01 75.86
C ASP A 786 -34.81 -35.72 77.09
N LYS A 787 -33.57 -35.27 76.89
CA LYS A 787 -32.59 -34.92 77.94
C LYS A 787 -32.50 -33.41 78.19
N LEU A 788 -33.07 -32.57 77.32
CA LEU A 788 -33.06 -31.12 77.48
C LEU A 788 -34.14 -30.71 78.51
N PRO A 789 -33.83 -29.88 79.52
CA PRO A 789 -34.75 -29.63 80.63
C PRO A 789 -35.92 -28.69 80.27
N CYS A 790 -35.82 -27.96 79.17
CA CYS A 790 -36.77 -26.98 78.65
C CYS A 790 -36.66 -26.97 77.12
N GLU A 791 -37.71 -26.58 76.40
CA GLU A 791 -37.66 -26.45 74.93
C GLU A 791 -36.73 -25.31 74.47
N THR A 792 -36.12 -25.49 73.30
CA THR A 792 -35.48 -24.42 72.52
C THR A 792 -36.25 -24.23 71.23
N THR A 793 -36.87 -23.08 71.02
CA THR A 793 -37.47 -22.76 69.71
C THR A 793 -36.39 -22.26 68.75
N VAL A 794 -36.64 -22.42 67.44
CA VAL A 794 -35.79 -21.86 66.39
C VAL A 794 -36.68 -21.25 65.33
N GLU A 795 -36.63 -19.93 65.21
CA GLU A 795 -37.41 -19.15 64.26
C GLU A 795 -36.51 -18.65 63.13
N TYR A 796 -37.09 -18.46 61.94
CA TYR A 796 -36.42 -17.93 60.75
C TYR A 796 -37.15 -16.67 60.28
N GLU A 797 -36.38 -15.64 59.93
CA GLU A 797 -36.90 -14.43 59.31
C GLU A 797 -36.02 -13.95 58.13
N PRO A 798 -36.63 -13.32 57.11
CA PRO A 798 -35.90 -12.74 55.98
C PRO A 798 -35.22 -11.40 56.33
N LEU A 799 -33.92 -11.26 56.02
CA LEU A 799 -33.23 -9.97 56.04
C LEU A 799 -33.02 -9.45 54.61
N GLY A 800 -33.58 -8.28 54.29
CA GLY A 800 -33.46 -7.65 52.96
C GLY A 800 -33.88 -8.59 51.82
N PHE A 801 -33.08 -8.64 50.75
CA PHE A 801 -33.31 -9.52 49.59
C PHE A 801 -32.52 -10.85 49.61
N ILE A 802 -31.40 -10.90 50.35
CA ILE A 802 -30.40 -11.98 50.26
C ILE A 802 -29.94 -12.54 51.62
N GLY A 803 -30.38 -11.93 52.72
CA GLY A 803 -29.97 -12.30 54.07
C GLY A 803 -31.04 -13.06 54.85
N VAL A 804 -30.63 -13.65 55.96
CA VAL A 804 -31.47 -14.41 56.89
C VAL A 804 -31.14 -14.04 58.34
N ARG A 805 -32.17 -14.03 59.18
CA ARG A 805 -32.05 -14.08 60.65
C ARG A 805 -32.55 -15.44 61.11
N TYR A 806 -31.84 -16.03 62.07
CA TYR A 806 -32.34 -17.15 62.85
C TYR A 806 -32.33 -16.80 64.33
N THR A 807 -33.47 -16.90 65.00
CA THR A 807 -33.60 -16.65 66.43
C THR A 807 -33.71 -17.99 67.15
N VAL A 808 -32.63 -18.39 67.84
CA VAL A 808 -32.58 -19.61 68.65
C VAL A 808 -32.86 -19.23 70.10
N ALA A 809 -33.97 -19.70 70.68
CA ALA A 809 -34.45 -19.26 71.98
C ALA A 809 -34.59 -20.41 73.00
N PRO A 810 -33.51 -20.79 73.72
CA PRO A 810 -33.60 -21.68 74.88
C PRO A 810 -34.38 -21.06 76.04
N HIS A 811 -35.48 -21.71 76.45
CA HIS A 811 -36.27 -21.32 77.62
C HIS A 811 -35.63 -21.79 78.95
N LEU A 812 -35.91 -21.06 80.04
CA LEU A 812 -35.21 -21.17 81.33
C LEU A 812 -36.18 -21.52 82.46
N CYS A 813 -36.37 -22.81 82.65
CA CYS A 813 -37.17 -23.38 83.74
C CYS A 813 -36.68 -22.91 85.12
N GLN A 814 -37.59 -22.91 86.11
CA GLN A 814 -37.44 -22.18 87.39
C GLN A 814 -36.17 -22.48 88.23
N LYS A 815 -35.44 -23.56 87.95
CA LYS A 815 -34.25 -23.98 88.71
C LYS A 815 -32.92 -23.93 87.91
N THR A 816 -32.90 -23.38 86.69
CA THR A 816 -31.66 -23.23 85.92
C THR A 816 -30.68 -22.30 86.65
N ASN A 817 -29.48 -22.80 86.90
CA ASN A 817 -28.34 -22.04 87.44
C ASN A 817 -27.57 -21.44 86.25
N LEU A 818 -27.42 -20.11 86.20
CA LEU A 818 -26.72 -19.46 85.09
C LEU A 818 -25.25 -19.87 85.00
N ALA A 819 -24.58 -20.10 86.13
CA ALA A 819 -23.22 -20.65 86.15
C ALA A 819 -23.13 -22.11 85.65
N LYS A 820 -24.25 -22.72 85.26
CA LYS A 820 -24.33 -24.02 84.56
C LYS A 820 -24.97 -23.92 83.17
N MET A 821 -25.21 -22.72 82.64
CA MET A 821 -25.56 -22.52 81.23
C MET A 821 -24.30 -22.57 80.35
N GLY A 822 -23.64 -23.72 80.40
CA GLY A 822 -22.31 -23.95 79.83
C GLY A 822 -22.05 -25.44 79.66
N ASP A 823 -22.96 -26.11 78.96
CA ASP A 823 -22.60 -27.30 78.19
C ASP A 823 -22.02 -26.79 76.85
N PRO A 824 -20.70 -26.87 76.61
CA PRO A 824 -20.13 -26.37 75.37
C PRO A 824 -20.60 -27.18 74.16
N GLU A 825 -21.02 -28.43 74.32
CA GLU A 825 -21.52 -29.24 73.20
C GLU A 825 -22.86 -28.71 72.66
N TYR A 826 -23.70 -28.11 73.51
CA TYR A 826 -24.92 -27.43 73.07
C TYR A 826 -24.61 -26.23 72.15
N TYR A 827 -23.68 -25.34 72.56
CA TYR A 827 -23.32 -24.17 71.75
C TYR A 827 -22.45 -24.53 70.54
N LYS A 828 -21.67 -25.62 70.61
CA LYS A 828 -21.00 -26.21 69.44
C LYS A 828 -21.97 -26.70 68.38
N LYS A 829 -23.13 -27.28 68.74
CA LYS A 829 -24.16 -27.61 67.74
C LYS A 829 -24.59 -26.38 66.95
N ILE A 830 -24.85 -25.26 67.64
CA ILE A 830 -25.25 -24.00 66.99
C ILE A 830 -24.22 -23.57 65.94
N ALA A 831 -22.93 -23.52 66.30
CA ALA A 831 -21.86 -23.20 65.35
C ALA A 831 -21.70 -24.25 64.23
N THR A 832 -21.80 -25.54 64.57
CA THR A 832 -21.66 -26.66 63.64
C THR A 832 -22.75 -26.63 62.58
N TRP A 833 -24.00 -26.35 62.96
CA TRP A 833 -25.12 -26.14 62.04
C TRP A 833 -24.94 -24.85 61.22
N VAL A 834 -24.43 -23.76 61.81
CA VAL A 834 -24.13 -22.53 61.08
C VAL A 834 -23.12 -22.81 59.95
N ASP A 835 -21.99 -23.44 60.23
CA ASP A 835 -21.00 -23.76 59.18
C ASP A 835 -21.47 -24.87 58.22
N ASN A 836 -22.06 -25.98 58.71
CA ASN A 836 -22.41 -27.14 57.88
C ASN A 836 -23.75 -27.03 57.13
N GLU A 837 -24.78 -26.43 57.71
CA GLU A 837 -26.15 -26.43 57.17
C GLU A 837 -26.59 -25.07 56.62
N VAL A 838 -25.95 -23.97 57.01
CA VAL A 838 -26.25 -22.62 56.50
C VAL A 838 -25.18 -22.13 55.53
N LEU A 839 -23.94 -22.02 55.99
CA LEU A 839 -22.89 -21.34 55.24
C LEU A 839 -22.35 -22.21 54.09
N SER A 840 -22.13 -23.52 54.31
CA SER A 840 -21.61 -24.45 53.29
C SER A 840 -22.37 -24.46 51.95
N LYS A 841 -23.66 -24.10 51.97
CA LYS A 841 -24.57 -24.19 50.82
C LYS A 841 -24.53 -22.96 49.92
N TYR A 842 -24.20 -21.79 50.46
CA TYR A 842 -24.33 -20.50 49.75
C TYR A 842 -23.13 -19.56 49.89
N CYS A 843 -22.25 -19.78 50.87
CA CYS A 843 -21.01 -19.03 51.05
C CYS A 843 -19.90 -19.66 50.21
N GLU A 844 -19.26 -18.91 49.32
CA GLU A 844 -18.08 -19.41 48.60
C GLU A 844 -16.81 -19.37 49.45
N SER A 845 -15.72 -19.96 48.93
CA SER A 845 -14.42 -20.06 49.62
C SER A 845 -13.74 -18.71 49.92
N ASN A 846 -14.30 -17.60 49.42
CA ASN A 846 -13.93 -16.23 49.78
C ASN A 846 -14.56 -15.76 51.10
N MET A 847 -15.54 -16.49 51.64
CA MET A 847 -16.31 -16.22 52.85
C MET A 847 -17.05 -14.86 52.89
N ARG A 848 -17.36 -14.23 51.74
CA ARG A 848 -18.05 -12.92 51.65
C ARG A 848 -19.35 -12.86 52.44
N CYS A 849 -20.08 -13.98 52.51
CA CYS A 849 -21.32 -14.04 53.29
C CYS A 849 -21.13 -13.76 54.81
N LYS A 850 -19.90 -13.91 55.35
CA LYS A 850 -19.56 -13.63 56.74
C LYS A 850 -19.15 -12.17 56.99
N GLU A 851 -18.95 -11.34 55.96
CA GLU A 851 -18.46 -9.95 56.11
C GLU A 851 -19.36 -9.11 57.04
N ASP A 852 -20.68 -9.34 56.96
CA ASP A 852 -21.71 -8.70 57.80
C ASP A 852 -22.45 -9.72 58.70
N PHE A 853 -21.84 -10.88 59.03
CA PHE A 853 -22.45 -11.83 59.98
C PHE A 853 -22.15 -11.42 61.42
N PHE A 854 -23.19 -11.09 62.19
CA PHE A 854 -23.12 -10.81 63.61
C PHE A 854 -24.14 -11.61 64.42
N ILE A 855 -23.96 -11.64 65.74
CA ILE A 855 -24.89 -12.25 66.70
C ILE A 855 -25.40 -11.17 67.64
N TYR A 856 -26.72 -11.14 67.87
CA TYR A 856 -27.33 -10.38 68.96
C TYR A 856 -27.85 -11.35 70.02
N LEU A 857 -27.56 -11.06 71.30
CA LEU A 857 -27.92 -11.89 72.45
C LEU A 857 -28.82 -11.12 73.43
N GLU A 858 -30.10 -11.45 73.49
CA GLU A 858 -31.05 -10.80 74.42
C GLU A 858 -31.41 -11.71 75.59
N GLY A 859 -31.06 -11.30 76.81
CA GLY A 859 -31.47 -11.99 78.02
C GLY A 859 -32.84 -11.53 78.50
N HIS A 860 -33.89 -12.31 78.21
CA HIS A 860 -35.25 -12.01 78.65
C HIS A 860 -35.43 -12.35 80.14
N THR A 861 -36.11 -11.48 80.89
CA THR A 861 -36.46 -11.67 82.30
C THR A 861 -37.94 -11.39 82.52
N ASP A 862 -38.63 -12.29 83.22
CA ASP A 862 -40.08 -12.23 83.39
C ASP A 862 -40.48 -11.25 84.50
N GLY A 863 -41.69 -10.69 84.40
CA GLY A 863 -42.15 -9.53 85.17
C GLY A 863 -42.38 -9.73 86.67
N TYR A 864 -41.75 -10.71 87.31
CA TYR A 864 -41.65 -10.75 88.76
C TYR A 864 -40.67 -9.68 89.25
N ARG A 865 -40.99 -9.10 90.41
CA ARG A 865 -40.09 -8.14 91.06
C ARG A 865 -38.81 -8.84 91.48
N PHE A 866 -37.69 -8.32 91.02
CA PHE A 866 -36.37 -8.87 91.31
C PHE A 866 -36.08 -8.84 92.82
N SER A 867 -35.77 -9.99 93.41
CA SER A 867 -35.60 -10.18 94.86
C SER A 867 -34.15 -10.34 95.32
N GLY A 868 -33.18 -10.06 94.44
CA GLY A 868 -31.76 -10.38 94.66
C GLY A 868 -31.41 -11.80 94.20
N ARG A 869 -30.25 -11.97 93.55
CA ARG A 869 -29.76 -13.32 93.18
C ARG A 869 -28.24 -13.37 93.32
N LYS A 870 -27.76 -14.41 94.01
CA LYS A 870 -26.35 -14.71 94.26
C LYS A 870 -25.98 -16.05 93.65
N TYR A 871 -24.78 -16.17 93.10
CA TYR A 871 -24.27 -17.38 92.48
C TYR A 871 -23.00 -17.89 93.19
N ASP A 872 -22.77 -19.20 93.10
CA ASP A 872 -21.64 -19.87 93.72
C ASP A 872 -20.30 -19.48 93.06
N GLN A 873 -20.34 -19.21 91.75
CA GLN A 873 -19.21 -18.82 90.89
C GLN A 873 -19.37 -17.38 90.39
N SER A 874 -18.28 -16.78 89.88
CA SER A 874 -18.34 -15.47 89.23
C SER A 874 -18.98 -15.60 87.84
N LEU A 875 -19.82 -14.63 87.49
CA LEU A 875 -20.32 -14.41 86.13
C LEU A 875 -19.35 -13.57 85.29
N ASP A 876 -18.45 -12.85 85.96
CA ASP A 876 -17.35 -12.06 85.38
C ASP A 876 -17.79 -11.18 84.18
N VAL A 877 -18.87 -10.42 84.36
CA VAL A 877 -19.25 -9.36 83.41
C VAL A 877 -18.41 -8.12 83.74
N PRO A 878 -17.52 -7.65 82.85
CA PRO A 878 -16.69 -6.49 83.10
C PRO A 878 -17.50 -5.22 83.43
N GLU A 879 -16.85 -4.26 84.06
CA GLU A 879 -17.36 -2.89 84.12
C GLU A 879 -17.19 -2.23 82.74
N GLY A 880 -18.18 -1.45 82.31
CA GLY A 880 -18.14 -0.78 81.01
C GLY A 880 -18.65 -1.60 79.82
N THR A 881 -19.09 -2.86 80.00
CA THR A 881 -19.70 -3.65 78.91
C THR A 881 -20.95 -2.92 78.38
N PRO A 882 -21.00 -2.58 77.07
CA PRO A 882 -22.16 -1.93 76.49
C PRO A 882 -23.29 -2.93 76.27
N TYR A 883 -24.53 -2.52 76.56
CA TYR A 883 -25.72 -3.29 76.26
C TYR A 883 -26.92 -2.39 75.97
N THR A 884 -27.91 -2.93 75.27
CA THR A 884 -29.22 -2.30 75.11
C THR A 884 -30.19 -2.88 76.14
N HIS A 885 -30.81 -2.02 76.96
CA HIS A 885 -31.89 -2.43 77.85
C HIS A 885 -33.23 -2.15 77.20
N PHE A 886 -34.11 -3.14 77.19
CA PHE A 886 -35.49 -3.02 76.76
C PHE A 886 -36.41 -3.24 77.97
N MET A 887 -37.25 -2.27 78.29
CA MET A 887 -38.22 -2.38 79.39
C MET A 887 -39.64 -2.37 78.81
N GLY A 888 -40.29 -3.54 78.79
CA GLY A 888 -41.65 -3.69 78.30
C GLY A 888 -42.69 -3.12 79.27
N LYS A 889 -43.74 -2.51 78.71
CA LYS A 889 -44.85 -1.87 79.43
C LYS A 889 -46.16 -2.63 79.23
N LYS A 890 -47.12 -2.37 80.12
CA LYS A 890 -48.44 -3.04 80.15
C LYS A 890 -49.36 -2.69 78.97
N ASP A 891 -48.95 -1.74 78.14
CA ASP A 891 -49.60 -1.33 76.89
C ASP A 891 -48.91 -1.92 75.63
N GLY A 892 -47.89 -2.75 75.81
CA GLY A 892 -47.08 -3.33 74.72
C GLY A 892 -45.98 -2.41 74.18
N THR A 893 -45.82 -1.19 74.72
CA THR A 893 -44.67 -0.33 74.37
C THR A 893 -43.40 -0.75 75.10
N VAL A 894 -42.23 -0.37 74.58
CA VAL A 894 -40.92 -0.76 75.13
C VAL A 894 -40.01 0.46 75.23
N ASP A 895 -39.42 0.70 76.42
CA ASP A 895 -38.39 1.73 76.59
C ASP A 895 -37.00 1.15 76.31
N THR A 896 -36.35 1.65 75.25
CA THR A 896 -35.00 1.27 74.83
C THR A 896 -33.95 2.22 75.42
N LEU A 897 -32.99 1.69 76.20
CA LEU A 897 -31.93 2.46 76.85
C LEU A 897 -30.57 1.79 76.66
N GLN A 898 -29.66 2.42 75.90
CA GLN A 898 -28.26 2.01 75.87
C GLN A 898 -27.58 2.37 77.19
N LYS A 899 -26.85 1.41 77.78
CA LYS A 899 -26.19 1.55 79.08
C LYS A 899 -24.86 0.78 79.12
N ALA A 900 -24.05 1.10 80.13
CA ALA A 900 -22.85 0.36 80.49
C ALA A 900 -23.08 -0.43 81.79
N THR A 901 -22.44 -1.59 81.92
CA THR A 901 -22.47 -2.40 83.15
C THR A 901 -21.58 -1.79 84.24
N ARG A 902 -21.96 -2.00 85.50
CA ARG A 902 -20.98 -2.06 86.59
C ARG A 902 -20.23 -3.40 86.52
N HIS A 903 -19.15 -3.57 87.27
CA HIS A 903 -18.58 -4.91 87.46
C HIS A 903 -19.63 -5.87 88.09
N ILE A 904 -19.95 -7.00 87.44
CA ILE A 904 -20.87 -8.04 87.96
C ILE A 904 -20.11 -9.35 88.15
N THR A 905 -19.83 -9.69 89.42
CA THR A 905 -19.18 -10.94 89.81
C THR A 905 -20.20 -11.99 90.23
N ARG A 906 -20.57 -12.07 91.52
CA ARG A 906 -21.46 -13.12 92.06
C ARG A 906 -22.86 -12.67 92.44
N GLU A 907 -23.13 -11.37 92.46
CA GLU A 907 -24.38 -10.79 92.98
C GLU A 907 -25.03 -9.84 91.97
N LEU A 908 -26.32 -10.08 91.71
CA LEU A 908 -27.20 -9.30 90.85
C LEU A 908 -28.18 -8.46 91.67
N LYS A 909 -28.48 -7.26 91.20
CA LYS A 909 -29.29 -6.22 91.87
C LYS A 909 -30.59 -5.86 91.13
N SER A 910 -30.78 -6.30 89.88
CA SER A 910 -32.00 -6.03 89.09
C SER A 910 -32.28 -7.11 88.03
N ASN A 911 -33.49 -7.10 87.48
CA ASN A 911 -33.87 -7.92 86.30
C ASN A 911 -33.00 -7.57 85.08
N MET A 912 -32.79 -6.28 84.80
CA MET A 912 -31.77 -5.78 83.86
C MET A 912 -30.42 -6.51 84.01
N GLU A 913 -29.83 -6.55 85.21
CA GLU A 913 -28.56 -7.26 85.44
C GLU A 913 -28.68 -8.78 85.26
N LEU A 914 -29.85 -9.38 85.52
CA LEU A 914 -30.13 -10.79 85.28
C LEU A 914 -30.25 -11.14 83.80
N GLY A 915 -30.78 -10.23 82.96
CA GLY A 915 -30.78 -10.35 81.51
C GLY A 915 -29.37 -10.24 80.94
N ILE A 916 -28.59 -9.24 81.37
CA ILE A 916 -27.20 -9.08 80.94
C ILE A 916 -26.37 -10.32 81.33
N ALA A 917 -26.52 -10.83 82.56
CA ALA A 917 -25.84 -12.03 83.02
C ALA A 917 -26.17 -13.28 82.19
N ARG A 918 -27.42 -13.42 81.73
CA ARG A 918 -27.86 -14.48 80.81
C ARG A 918 -27.12 -14.37 79.48
N ALA A 919 -27.24 -13.21 78.81
CA ALA A 919 -26.62 -12.96 77.51
C ALA A 919 -25.07 -13.04 77.56
N TRP A 920 -24.42 -12.52 78.60
CA TRP A 920 -22.97 -12.60 78.79
C TRP A 920 -22.48 -14.04 78.97
N THR A 921 -23.22 -14.87 79.71
CA THR A 921 -22.88 -16.30 79.86
C THR A 921 -22.93 -17.02 78.51
N VAL A 922 -23.94 -16.72 77.68
CA VAL A 922 -24.04 -17.27 76.31
C VAL A 922 -22.95 -16.73 75.39
N LYS A 923 -22.61 -15.43 75.48
CA LYS A 923 -21.50 -14.82 74.72
C LYS A 923 -20.20 -15.59 74.96
N ALA A 924 -19.85 -15.86 76.22
CA ALA A 924 -18.65 -16.60 76.58
C ALA A 924 -18.63 -18.06 76.04
N GLN A 925 -19.79 -18.64 75.71
CA GLN A 925 -19.89 -19.94 75.04
C GLN A 925 -19.87 -19.83 73.50
N LEU A 926 -20.13 -18.67 72.91
CA LEU A 926 -20.17 -18.44 71.45
C LEU A 926 -18.95 -17.67 70.90
N ASP A 927 -18.13 -17.07 71.75
CA ASP A 927 -16.94 -16.29 71.36
C ASP A 927 -15.96 -17.07 70.44
N PHE A 928 -15.96 -18.40 70.48
CA PHE A 928 -15.16 -19.23 69.57
C PHE A 928 -15.59 -19.13 68.09
N MET A 929 -16.82 -18.66 67.80
CA MET A 929 -17.31 -18.45 66.44
C MET A 929 -16.62 -17.27 65.73
N ASN A 930 -15.91 -16.41 66.47
CA ASN A 930 -15.15 -15.27 65.96
C ASN A 930 -15.97 -14.34 65.03
N VAL A 931 -17.19 -14.02 65.47
CA VAL A 931 -18.10 -13.04 64.86
C VAL A 931 -18.44 -11.94 65.87
N PRO A 932 -18.81 -10.71 65.46
CA PRO A 932 -19.23 -9.67 66.39
C PRO A 932 -20.46 -10.11 67.19
N ILE A 933 -20.37 -10.07 68.52
CA ILE A 933 -21.50 -10.39 69.42
C ILE A 933 -21.88 -9.14 70.22
N THR A 934 -23.15 -8.73 70.11
CA THR A 934 -23.75 -7.64 70.88
C THR A 934 -24.76 -8.19 71.90
N ILE A 935 -25.00 -7.45 72.98
CA ILE A 935 -25.83 -7.89 74.11
C ILE A 935 -26.97 -6.92 74.38
N GLY A 936 -28.12 -7.48 74.71
CA GLY A 936 -29.20 -6.77 75.37
C GLY A 936 -29.85 -7.54 76.51
N ALA A 937 -30.79 -6.89 77.16
CA ALA A 937 -31.56 -7.43 78.26
C ALA A 937 -32.99 -6.89 78.20
N TYR A 938 -33.97 -7.79 78.18
CA TYR A 938 -35.39 -7.46 78.13
C TYR A 938 -36.04 -7.73 79.49
N GLU A 939 -36.60 -6.69 80.10
CA GLU A 939 -37.43 -6.80 81.30
C GLU A 939 -38.91 -6.77 80.88
N HIS A 940 -39.57 -7.93 80.97
CA HIS A 940 -40.99 -8.08 80.66
C HIS A 940 -41.87 -7.37 81.71
N PRO A 941 -43.02 -6.79 81.32
CA PRO A 941 -43.91 -6.08 82.24
C PRO A 941 -44.50 -7.01 83.32
N GLU A 942 -45.01 -6.46 84.44
CA GLU A 942 -45.64 -7.26 85.51
C GLU A 942 -46.86 -8.12 85.07
N THR A 943 -47.32 -8.00 83.83
CA THR A 943 -48.34 -8.84 83.18
C THR A 943 -47.79 -10.14 82.59
N GLU A 944 -46.50 -10.19 82.28
CA GLU A 944 -45.82 -11.28 81.56
C GLU A 944 -44.90 -12.05 82.52
N LYS A 945 -45.45 -13.07 83.17
CA LYS A 945 -44.85 -13.80 84.29
C LYS A 945 -44.99 -15.31 84.09
N GLY A 946 -43.86 -16.00 83.92
CA GLY A 946 -43.89 -17.44 83.64
C GLY A 946 -42.52 -18.02 83.30
N GLY A 947 -42.49 -19.27 82.82
CA GLY A 947 -41.28 -19.90 82.30
C GLY A 947 -40.99 -19.48 80.85
N GLU A 948 -42.06 -19.27 80.09
CA GLU A 948 -42.11 -18.84 78.70
C GLU A 948 -41.40 -17.48 78.49
N PHE A 949 -41.58 -16.51 79.39
CA PHE A 949 -40.90 -15.20 79.36
C PHE A 949 -39.46 -15.23 79.92
N ARG A 950 -38.96 -16.40 80.32
CA ARG A 950 -37.56 -16.58 80.75
C ARG A 950 -36.83 -17.32 79.63
N LYS A 951 -36.18 -16.59 78.75
CA LYS A 951 -35.42 -17.15 77.63
C LYS A 951 -34.13 -16.36 77.41
N ILE A 952 -33.30 -16.83 76.49
CA ILE A 952 -32.22 -16.04 75.90
C ILE A 952 -32.39 -16.15 74.40
N ASP A 953 -32.59 -15.03 73.71
CA ASP A 953 -32.71 -15.03 72.26
C ASP A 953 -31.31 -14.88 71.67
N ILE A 954 -30.94 -15.85 70.84
CA ILE A 954 -29.68 -15.89 70.10
C ILE A 954 -30.02 -15.59 68.64
N GLU A 955 -29.96 -14.33 68.25
CA GLU A 955 -30.22 -13.92 66.87
C GLU A 955 -28.93 -14.02 66.02
N LEU A 956 -28.89 -15.01 65.14
CA LEU A 956 -27.84 -15.19 64.14
C LEU A 956 -28.23 -14.38 62.89
N ASN A 957 -27.61 -13.21 62.70
CA ASN A 957 -27.95 -12.27 61.63
C ASN A 957 -26.93 -12.35 60.49
N ILE A 958 -27.29 -13.04 59.39
CA ILE A 958 -26.42 -13.25 58.22
C ILE A 958 -27.01 -12.50 57.02
N THR A 959 -26.69 -11.22 56.89
CA THR A 959 -27.29 -10.31 55.89
C THR A 959 -26.93 -10.64 54.44
N ASN A 960 -25.74 -11.23 54.21
CA ASN A 960 -25.19 -11.48 52.87
C ASN A 960 -25.20 -12.98 52.48
N LEU A 961 -26.00 -13.83 53.14
CA LEU A 961 -25.95 -15.29 52.95
C LEU A 961 -26.06 -15.73 51.48
N LEU A 962 -27.00 -15.15 50.73
CA LEU A 962 -27.28 -15.51 49.34
C LEU A 962 -26.62 -14.56 48.33
N LEU A 963 -25.61 -13.79 48.73
CA LEU A 963 -24.92 -12.84 47.84
C LEU A 963 -24.32 -13.53 46.61
N ASP A 964 -23.52 -14.58 46.84
CA ASP A 964 -22.88 -15.34 45.76
C ASP A 964 -23.92 -16.09 44.89
N PHE A 965 -25.02 -16.57 45.49
CA PHE A 965 -26.16 -17.18 44.77
C PHE A 965 -26.87 -16.16 43.86
N TYR A 966 -27.12 -14.94 44.37
CA TYR A 966 -27.72 -13.84 43.62
C TYR A 966 -26.82 -13.41 42.46
N GLU A 967 -25.52 -13.22 42.70
CA GLU A 967 -24.55 -12.84 41.67
C GLU A 967 -24.43 -13.93 40.58
N LYS A 968 -24.34 -15.21 40.96
CA LYS A 968 -24.39 -16.34 40.02
C LYS A 968 -25.68 -16.35 39.19
N THR A 969 -26.83 -16.12 39.84
CA THR A 969 -28.15 -16.10 39.18
C THR A 969 -28.26 -14.93 38.20
N LEU A 970 -27.83 -13.73 38.58
CA LEU A 970 -27.83 -12.55 37.73
C LEU A 970 -26.86 -12.72 36.54
N ASN A 971 -25.64 -13.19 36.78
CA ASN A 971 -24.66 -13.46 35.72
C ASN A 971 -25.18 -14.51 34.71
N ARG A 972 -25.88 -15.55 35.19
CA ARG A 972 -26.55 -16.54 34.34
C ARG A 972 -27.66 -15.90 33.50
N LEU A 973 -28.55 -15.11 34.10
CA LEU A 973 -29.65 -14.44 33.39
C LEU A 973 -29.15 -13.40 32.37
N VAL A 974 -28.09 -12.64 32.67
CA VAL A 974 -27.43 -11.73 31.73
C VAL A 974 -26.83 -12.48 30.54
N LYS A 975 -26.22 -13.66 30.77
CA LYS A 975 -25.68 -14.50 29.70
C LYS A 975 -26.77 -15.14 28.83
N GLU A 976 -27.84 -15.66 29.44
CA GLU A 976 -28.96 -16.33 28.74
C GLU A 976 -29.82 -15.35 27.92
N SER A 977 -30.05 -14.15 28.44
CA SER A 977 -30.86 -13.11 27.78
C SER A 977 -30.22 -12.50 26.54
N GLY A 978 -28.92 -12.72 26.30
CA GLY A 978 -28.20 -12.21 25.14
C GLY A 978 -28.07 -10.69 25.06
N ILE A 979 -28.27 -9.95 26.16
CA ILE A 979 -28.24 -8.47 26.16
C ILE A 979 -26.86 -7.87 25.88
N GLY A 980 -25.81 -8.70 25.85
CA GLY A 980 -24.44 -8.33 25.52
C GLY A 980 -23.70 -7.68 26.68
N ASN A 981 -22.61 -6.98 26.35
CA ASN A 981 -21.82 -6.23 27.31
C ASN A 981 -22.41 -4.82 27.52
N ARG A 982 -22.28 -4.30 28.76
CA ARG A 982 -22.68 -2.94 29.11
C ARG A 982 -21.91 -1.91 28.25
N PRO A 983 -22.59 -0.95 27.61
CA PRO A 983 -21.95 0.16 26.90
C PRO A 983 -21.01 0.98 27.79
N SER A 984 -19.94 1.49 27.19
CA SER A 984 -18.92 2.31 27.87
C SER A 984 -19.46 3.64 28.39
N THR A 985 -19.01 4.06 29.57
CA THR A 985 -19.25 5.40 30.11
C THR A 985 -18.38 6.44 29.40
N GLY A 986 -18.77 6.89 28.21
CA GLY A 986 -18.04 7.95 27.49
C GLY A 986 -18.64 8.36 26.15
N CYS A 987 -18.26 9.57 25.74
CA CYS A 987 -18.41 10.16 24.39
C CYS A 987 -17.20 11.07 24.10
#